data_AF-A0A6N7ACL0-F1
#
_entry.id   AF-A0A6N7ACL0-F1
#
_cell.length_a   1.000
_cell.length_b   1.000
_cell.length_c   1.000
_cell.angle_alpha   90.00
_cell.angle_beta   90.00
_cell.angle_gamma   90.00
#
_symmetry.space_group_name_H-M   'P 1'
#
loop_
_entity.id
_entity.type
_entity.pdbx_description
1 polymer ?
#
loop_
_entity_poly.entity_id
_entity_poly.type
_entity_poly.pdbx_seq_one_letter_code
_entity_poly.pdbx_strand_id
1 'polypeptide(L)'
;MPKKKPIFETPHILHDLPLAQSDQAHFHFDEFAVTLARLIADKETRTPLTIGISGAWGSGKTTLLRRLQRQLDQTVVLLDPTKPEALEFVNEDEVPQKRFRVCRTVWFNAWKYADEEQLLVALVRVIVQEMFKDDFVSKGAAALLEPFTPRRDVINTVLGWFSIKVGEVGVGVNTGEPKATPFAEKTAMLDLFDEAFDKLMAAWVHRKLNVDKIDPAKGVLVIFIDDLDRCLPEKTVQVLEAAKLFLDKPGCVFVLGAHTEVVQQAVASHYKDSGVVGESAREYLEKIIQLRFDLPPIVTDTMKGYLTDEKVEVELQKHWQVLVTGAELNPRKVKTFVNDLNLQWAILQNTGQAEGVVRDDFTRWQVLMRAAPDEFKKRIFDIDDLELRLKFVQDALKWGGGKGDDAVNKVFREYEKFMRLRRVLREIKAFSGTFDSVTLDAFAHLEAPPQKPVASAVEPPVEKPEEKMAEAEAALEALKSEKARLREAIREAWRGAEKVMTGEANRITIGGLEFIKIPAGKFIMGSKDDNSLAQDREKPQHTFELPDFWMAKFPLTNEEYAAYIGKEKHPVKGWDEKKNHPAVNVSWNDAMAYCKWFNTTYAEELKTRAITLHLPTEAQWEKAARGEYGNEWPWGNEFDPTKCNADEGRKGGTTPVDAYPQGESPYGIADMVGNVWEWTHTLFKEYPYKADKSREDEKVSGVRVWRGGSFSFNRRYARCAYRDSYGPGLILDHLGFRVCVSPIS
;
A
#
# COMPACT_ATOMS: atom_id res chain seq x y z
N MET A 1 27.52 9.95 -43.70
CA MET A 1 27.54 10.88 -42.55
C MET A 1 27.61 10.06 -41.27
N PRO A 2 28.44 10.41 -40.27
CA PRO A 2 28.44 9.70 -39.00
C PRO A 2 27.06 9.85 -38.35
N LYS A 3 26.43 8.73 -37.93
CA LYS A 3 25.17 8.77 -37.17
C LYS A 3 25.39 9.68 -35.96
N LYS A 4 24.63 10.77 -35.87
CA LYS A 4 24.68 11.71 -34.75
C LYS A 4 24.47 10.88 -33.47
N LYS A 5 25.38 11.00 -32.50
CA LYS A 5 25.22 10.28 -31.21
C LYS A 5 23.86 10.69 -30.60
N PRO A 6 23.10 9.76 -30.03
CA PRO A 6 21.85 10.09 -29.35
C PRO A 6 22.14 11.07 -28.21
N ILE A 7 21.28 12.07 -28.05
CA ILE A 7 21.32 13.01 -26.92
C ILE A 7 20.57 12.32 -25.79
N PHE A 8 21.26 12.04 -24.69
CA PHE A 8 20.67 11.45 -23.50
C PHE A 8 20.26 12.56 -22.52
N GLU A 9 19.04 12.47 -21.98
CA GLU A 9 18.60 13.26 -20.84
C GLU A 9 19.19 12.72 -19.53
N THR A 10 19.58 13.65 -18.66
CA THR A 10 20.08 13.36 -17.31
C THR A 10 18.99 13.71 -16.30
N PRO A 11 18.51 12.76 -15.48
CA PRO A 11 17.46 13.04 -14.52
C PRO A 11 17.94 13.98 -13.41
N HIS A 12 17.09 14.94 -13.02
CA HIS A 12 17.33 15.78 -11.85
C HIS A 12 16.94 15.05 -10.56
N ILE A 13 17.87 14.93 -9.61
CA ILE A 13 17.70 14.17 -8.36
C ILE A 13 17.76 15.13 -7.16
N LEU A 14 16.75 15.04 -6.30
CA LEU A 14 16.70 15.72 -5.01
C LEU A 14 17.55 14.98 -3.98
N HIS A 15 18.39 15.71 -3.24
CA HIS A 15 19.21 15.12 -2.20
C HIS A 15 18.47 15.03 -0.85
N ASP A 16 18.75 13.97 -0.09
CA ASP A 16 18.31 13.79 1.29
C ASP A 16 19.42 14.22 2.27
N LEU A 17 19.97 15.42 2.05
CA LEU A 17 20.94 16.02 2.97
C LEU A 17 20.22 16.88 4.02
N PRO A 18 20.77 17.01 5.24
CA PRO A 18 20.31 18.01 6.19
C PRO A 18 20.36 19.40 5.55
N LEU A 19 19.35 20.23 5.86
CA LEU A 19 19.26 21.60 5.35
C LEU A 19 20.57 22.38 5.61
N ALA A 20 21.07 23.08 4.60
CA ALA A 20 22.17 24.00 4.74
C ALA A 20 21.76 25.20 5.61
N GLN A 21 22.74 25.95 6.13
CA GLN A 21 22.49 27.06 7.05
C GLN A 21 21.58 28.16 6.45
N SER A 22 21.64 28.36 5.13
CA SER A 22 20.85 29.35 4.38
C SER A 22 19.45 28.88 4.03
N ASP A 23 19.14 27.60 4.17
CA ASP A 23 17.87 27.06 3.72
C ASP A 23 16.76 27.42 4.72
N GLN A 24 15.53 27.59 4.25
CA GLN A 24 14.36 27.77 5.11
C GLN A 24 13.90 26.41 5.65
N ALA A 25 13.53 26.31 6.93
CA ALA A 25 12.94 25.08 7.44
C ALA A 25 11.42 25.09 7.20
N HIS A 26 10.90 24.01 6.64
CA HIS A 26 9.45 23.83 6.50
C HIS A 26 8.82 23.23 7.77
N PHE A 27 7.49 23.18 7.80
CA PHE A 27 6.71 22.51 8.86
C PHE A 27 6.89 23.11 10.27
N HIS A 28 7.09 24.43 10.33
CA HIS A 28 7.28 25.20 11.57
C HIS A 28 8.52 24.81 12.39
N PHE A 29 9.50 24.17 11.77
CA PHE A 29 10.71 23.75 12.47
C PHE A 29 11.54 24.92 13.02
N ASP A 30 11.51 26.08 12.36
CA ASP A 30 12.19 27.27 12.88
C ASP A 30 11.51 27.77 14.16
N GLU A 31 10.17 27.82 14.21
CA GLU A 31 9.40 28.21 15.38
C GLU A 31 9.55 27.20 16.54
N PHE A 32 9.58 25.90 16.24
CA PHE A 32 9.86 24.87 17.25
C PHE A 32 11.28 25.00 17.79
N ALA A 33 12.27 25.22 16.92
CA ALA A 33 13.66 25.42 17.32
C ALA A 33 13.82 26.66 18.19
N VAL A 34 13.21 27.79 17.82
CA VAL A 34 13.20 29.04 18.61
C VAL A 34 12.59 28.79 19.99
N THR A 35 11.46 28.10 20.06
CA THR A 35 10.79 27.80 21.35
C THR A 35 11.65 26.94 22.25
N LEU A 36 12.23 25.85 21.72
CA LEU A 36 13.11 24.97 22.47
C LEU A 36 14.43 25.67 22.86
N ALA A 37 14.97 26.53 21.99
CA ALA A 37 16.19 27.29 22.27
C ALA A 37 15.96 28.27 23.42
N ARG A 38 14.85 29.01 23.39
CA ARG A 38 14.43 29.89 24.48
C ARG A 38 14.29 29.12 25.79
N LEU A 39 13.61 27.97 25.77
CA LEU A 39 13.47 27.11 26.94
C LEU A 39 14.84 26.70 27.52
N ILE A 40 15.75 26.18 26.68
CA ILE A 40 17.06 25.68 27.13
C ILE A 40 17.96 26.83 27.61
N ALA A 41 17.95 27.96 26.91
CA ALA A 41 18.79 29.12 27.20
C ALA A 41 18.24 30.00 28.34
N ASP A 42 16.98 29.88 28.74
CA ASP A 42 16.43 30.66 29.85
C ASP A 42 17.16 30.30 31.16
N LYS A 43 17.61 31.31 31.91
CA LYS A 43 18.29 31.13 33.20
C LYS A 43 17.40 30.49 34.26
N GLU A 44 16.08 30.65 34.13
CA GLU A 44 15.12 30.06 35.07
C GLU A 44 14.90 28.56 34.83
N THR A 45 15.26 28.06 33.65
CA THR A 45 15.14 26.63 33.32
C THR A 45 16.16 25.83 34.12
N ARG A 46 15.67 24.99 35.03
CA ARG A 46 16.51 24.12 35.86
C ARG A 46 17.14 23.01 35.02
N THR A 47 18.35 22.63 35.42
CA THR A 47 19.09 21.48 34.89
C THR A 47 19.38 20.52 36.04
N PRO A 48 19.64 19.23 35.79
CA PRO A 48 19.71 18.56 34.48
C PRO A 48 18.35 18.48 33.76
N LEU A 49 18.37 18.60 32.43
CA LEU A 49 17.16 18.57 31.58
C LEU A 49 17.31 17.60 30.41
N THR A 50 16.35 16.70 30.21
CA THR A 50 16.28 15.82 29.03
C THR A 50 15.03 16.06 28.22
N ILE A 51 15.23 16.40 26.95
CA ILE A 51 14.18 16.64 25.96
C ILE A 51 14.21 15.51 24.93
N GLY A 52 13.10 14.79 24.77
CA GLY A 52 12.91 13.80 23.71
C GLY A 52 12.12 14.40 22.57
N ILE A 53 12.71 14.44 21.37
CA ILE A 53 12.06 14.81 20.12
C ILE A 53 11.70 13.52 19.38
N SER A 54 10.41 13.27 19.25
CA SER A 54 9.86 12.03 18.71
C SER A 54 9.09 12.26 17.42
N GLY A 55 9.14 11.28 16.53
CA GLY A 55 8.51 11.34 15.20
C GLY A 55 8.94 10.19 14.31
N ALA A 56 8.10 9.85 13.33
CA ALA A 56 8.35 8.76 12.40
C ALA A 56 9.66 8.93 11.61
N TRP A 57 10.13 7.86 10.98
CA TRP A 57 11.35 7.93 10.18
C TRP A 57 11.18 8.87 8.98
N GLY A 58 12.14 9.79 8.76
CA GLY A 58 12.05 10.82 7.72
C GLY A 58 11.11 12.00 8.03
N SER A 59 10.60 12.11 9.27
CA SER A 59 9.70 13.23 9.67
C SER A 59 10.41 14.57 9.87
N GLY A 60 11.75 14.62 9.86
CA GLY A 60 12.53 15.85 10.06
C GLY A 60 13.17 16.06 11.44
N LYS A 61 13.24 15.03 12.30
CA LYS A 61 13.88 15.11 13.63
C LYS A 61 15.28 15.73 13.61
N THR A 62 16.19 15.19 12.80
CA THR A 62 17.55 15.70 12.60
C THR A 62 17.54 17.17 12.17
N THR A 63 16.60 17.56 11.30
CA THR A 63 16.45 18.95 10.86
C THR A 63 16.11 19.87 12.03
N LEU A 64 15.12 19.51 12.86
CA LEU A 64 14.77 20.29 14.06
C LEU A 64 15.93 20.36 15.05
N LEU A 65 16.62 19.25 15.32
CA LEU A 65 17.79 19.21 16.21
C LEU A 65 18.90 20.14 15.72
N ARG A 66 19.18 20.16 14.40
CA ARG A 66 20.18 21.07 13.80
C ARG A 66 19.76 22.53 13.90
N ARG A 67 18.49 22.85 13.69
CA ARG A 67 17.97 24.21 13.87
C ARG A 67 18.09 24.67 15.31
N LEU A 68 17.73 23.81 16.26
CA LEU A 68 17.89 24.07 17.69
C LEU A 68 19.36 24.27 18.06
N GLN A 69 20.26 23.42 17.58
CA GLN A 69 21.70 23.58 17.79
C GLN A 69 22.19 24.96 17.30
N ARG A 70 21.80 25.34 16.08
CA ARG A 70 22.15 26.65 15.49
C ARG A 70 21.72 27.81 16.38
N GLN A 71 20.48 27.78 16.89
CA GLN A 71 19.98 28.83 17.78
C GLN A 71 20.82 28.90 19.05
N LEU A 72 21.11 27.75 19.67
CA LEU A 72 21.89 27.71 20.91
C LEU A 72 23.35 28.13 20.73
N ASP A 73 23.99 27.81 19.60
CA ASP A 73 25.37 28.20 19.32
C ASP A 73 25.54 29.74 19.25
N GLN A 74 24.49 30.48 18.89
CA GLN A 74 24.53 31.95 18.88
C GLN A 74 24.73 32.53 20.29
N THR A 75 24.32 31.83 21.35
CA THR A 75 24.42 32.30 22.76
C THR A 75 25.84 32.58 23.23
N VAL A 76 26.86 32.10 22.50
CA VAL A 76 28.27 32.43 22.76
C VAL A 76 28.52 33.94 22.72
N VAL A 77 27.71 34.71 21.98
CA VAL A 77 27.80 36.18 21.94
C VAL A 77 27.55 36.83 23.31
N LEU A 78 26.84 36.16 24.22
CA LEU A 78 26.57 36.65 25.58
C LEU A 78 27.83 36.73 26.45
N LEU A 79 28.94 36.12 26.03
CA LEU A 79 30.24 36.23 26.71
C LEU A 79 30.93 37.57 26.44
N ASP A 80 30.54 38.29 25.39
CA ASP A 80 31.10 39.59 25.03
C ASP A 80 30.02 40.70 25.17
N PRO A 81 30.08 41.51 26.25
CA PRO A 81 29.10 42.58 26.49
C PRO A 81 29.04 43.64 25.38
N THR A 82 30.04 43.67 24.49
CA THR A 82 30.14 44.66 23.41
C THR A 82 29.44 44.24 22.11
N LYS A 83 28.90 43.01 22.03
CA LYS A 83 28.22 42.45 20.84
C LYS A 83 26.80 41.91 21.13
N PRO A 84 25.85 42.75 21.56
CA PRO A 84 24.55 42.28 22.08
C PRO A 84 23.53 41.80 21.01
N GLU A 85 23.74 42.01 19.70
CA GLU A 85 22.65 42.00 18.70
C GLU A 85 22.61 40.78 17.74
N ALA A 86 22.95 39.56 18.18
CA ALA A 86 23.06 38.40 17.26
C ALA A 86 22.20 37.18 17.61
N LEU A 87 21.24 37.28 18.54
CA LEU A 87 20.37 36.16 18.91
C LEU A 87 19.03 36.23 18.16
N GLU A 88 18.82 35.32 17.22
CA GLU A 88 17.61 35.27 16.38
C GLU A 88 16.33 34.96 17.19
N PHE A 89 16.46 34.35 18.36
CA PHE A 89 15.33 33.91 19.17
C PHE A 89 14.92 34.88 20.30
N VAL A 90 15.50 36.08 20.36
CA VAL A 90 15.21 37.09 21.41
C VAL A 90 14.18 38.10 20.93
N ASN A 91 13.24 38.48 21.80
CA ASN A 91 12.25 39.50 21.46
C ASN A 91 12.86 40.91 21.54
N GLU A 92 12.31 41.87 20.79
CA GLU A 92 12.81 43.25 20.72
C GLU A 92 12.86 43.97 22.09
N ASP A 93 11.97 43.62 23.01
CA ASP A 93 11.84 44.22 24.35
C ASP A 93 12.70 43.51 25.43
N GLU A 94 13.35 42.41 25.08
CA GLU A 94 14.15 41.61 26.01
C GLU A 94 15.61 42.05 26.04
N VAL A 95 16.20 42.12 27.24
CA VAL A 95 17.65 42.29 27.40
C VAL A 95 18.30 40.91 27.48
N PRO A 96 19.02 40.43 26.43
CA PRO A 96 19.45 39.04 26.35
C PRO A 96 20.30 38.59 27.54
N GLN A 97 21.26 39.43 27.98
CA GLN A 97 22.18 39.11 29.06
C GLN A 97 21.48 38.99 30.42
N LYS A 98 20.28 39.58 30.59
CA LYS A 98 19.50 39.43 31.81
C LYS A 98 18.78 38.09 31.84
N ARG A 99 18.17 37.69 30.72
CA ARG A 99 17.27 36.53 30.63
C ARG A 99 17.96 35.21 30.27
N PHE A 100 18.93 35.23 29.35
CA PHE A 100 19.48 34.02 28.75
C PHE A 100 20.92 33.72 29.22
N ARG A 101 21.29 32.43 29.18
CA ARG A 101 22.62 31.90 29.52
C ARG A 101 23.35 31.36 28.30
N VAL A 102 24.67 31.22 28.43
CA VAL A 102 25.51 30.64 27.38
C VAL A 102 25.25 29.14 27.27
N CYS A 103 25.04 28.65 26.06
CA CYS A 103 24.86 27.24 25.75
C CYS A 103 26.02 26.77 24.87
N ARG A 104 26.78 25.78 25.34
CA ARG A 104 27.77 25.08 24.51
C ARG A 104 27.14 23.79 24.01
N THR A 105 27.22 23.53 22.70
CA THR A 105 26.57 22.36 22.10
C THR A 105 27.57 21.28 21.73
N VAL A 106 27.13 20.02 21.80
CA VAL A 106 27.86 18.84 21.34
C VAL A 106 26.91 17.98 20.53
N TRP A 107 27.35 17.47 19.38
CA TRP A 107 26.55 16.60 18.52
C TRP A 107 27.07 15.16 18.55
N PHE A 108 26.27 14.24 19.08
CA PHE A 108 26.55 12.81 19.13
C PHE A 108 25.60 12.05 18.20
N ASN A 109 26.13 11.46 17.13
CA ASN A 109 25.37 10.54 16.29
C ASN A 109 25.59 9.12 16.81
N ALA A 110 24.57 8.55 17.46
CA ALA A 110 24.69 7.25 18.12
C ALA A 110 25.03 6.12 17.14
N TRP A 111 24.47 6.19 15.92
CA TRP A 111 24.67 5.18 14.89
C TRP A 111 26.12 5.11 14.38
N LYS A 112 26.85 6.23 14.33
CA LYS A 112 28.27 6.25 13.92
C LYS A 112 29.19 5.45 14.86
N TYR A 113 28.76 5.20 16.09
CA TYR A 113 29.52 4.50 17.11
C TYR A 113 28.89 3.15 17.48
N ALA A 114 28.00 2.61 16.62
CA ALA A 114 27.31 1.35 16.89
C ALA A 114 28.27 0.18 17.13
N ASP A 115 29.45 0.21 16.51
CA ASP A 115 30.50 -0.82 16.64
C ASP A 115 31.41 -0.64 17.87
N GLU A 116 31.30 0.49 18.60
CA GLU A 116 32.08 0.70 19.83
C GLU A 116 31.50 -0.17 20.95
N GLU A 117 32.37 -0.86 21.71
CA GLU A 117 31.96 -1.74 22.80
C GLU A 117 31.20 -0.97 23.89
N GLN A 118 31.64 0.24 24.20
CA GLN A 118 31.08 1.11 25.24
C GLN A 118 30.72 2.50 24.69
N LEU A 119 29.42 2.75 24.49
CA LEU A 119 28.93 4.03 23.93
C LEU A 119 29.18 5.24 24.84
N LEU A 120 29.32 5.04 26.14
CA LEU A 120 29.73 6.09 27.07
C LEU A 120 31.11 6.66 26.70
N VAL A 121 32.06 5.78 26.36
CA VAL A 121 33.42 6.18 25.95
C VAL A 121 33.37 6.99 24.67
N ALA A 122 32.56 6.56 23.70
CA ALA A 122 32.35 7.29 22.46
C ALA A 122 31.73 8.67 22.70
N LEU A 123 30.73 8.78 23.57
CA LEU A 123 30.10 10.05 23.91
C LEU A 123 31.10 11.02 24.57
N VAL A 124 31.88 10.55 25.54
CA VAL A 124 32.90 11.38 26.20
C VAL A 124 33.98 11.78 25.21
N ARG A 125 34.42 10.87 24.33
CA ARG A 125 35.36 11.17 23.25
C ARG A 125 34.88 12.36 22.42
N VAL A 126 33.61 12.32 22.01
CA VAL A 126 33.01 13.37 21.19
C VAL A 126 32.92 14.70 21.95
N ILE A 127 32.52 14.68 23.22
CA ILE A 127 32.49 15.89 24.07
C ILE A 127 33.90 16.51 24.14
N VAL A 128 34.90 15.71 24.51
CA VAL A 128 36.29 16.18 24.63
C VAL A 128 36.82 16.70 23.30
N GLN A 129 36.59 15.98 22.20
CA GLN A 129 36.99 16.45 20.86
C GLN A 129 36.38 17.80 20.51
N GLU A 130 35.11 18.04 20.84
CA GLU A 130 34.46 19.33 20.60
C GLU A 130 35.05 20.46 21.45
N MET A 131 35.41 20.17 22.70
CA MET A 131 36.11 21.11 23.57
C MET A 131 37.44 21.55 22.96
N PHE A 132 38.22 20.61 22.41
CA PHE A 132 39.54 20.87 21.84
C PHE A 132 39.51 21.60 20.49
N LYS A 133 38.36 21.68 19.81
CA LYS A 133 38.17 22.59 18.68
C LYS A 133 38.12 24.07 19.11
N ASP A 134 37.83 24.35 20.39
CA ASP A 134 37.86 25.71 20.94
C ASP A 134 39.29 26.07 21.39
N ASP A 135 39.83 27.14 20.80
CA ASP A 135 41.16 27.70 21.11
C ASP A 135 41.42 27.97 22.59
N PHE A 136 40.37 28.21 23.39
CA PHE A 136 40.50 28.43 24.83
C PHE A 136 40.97 27.17 25.56
N VAL A 137 40.38 26.02 25.22
CA VAL A 137 40.68 24.75 25.88
C VAL A 137 42.01 24.20 25.36
N SER A 138 42.28 24.29 24.06
CA SER A 138 43.54 23.80 23.49
C SER A 138 44.78 24.49 24.09
N LYS A 139 44.67 25.77 24.49
CA LYS A 139 45.75 26.54 25.14
C LYS A 139 45.75 26.42 26.67
N GLY A 140 44.58 26.24 27.31
CA GLY A 140 44.44 26.22 28.78
C GLY A 140 44.41 24.83 29.43
N ALA A 141 44.08 23.78 28.68
CA ALA A 141 43.89 22.42 29.22
C ALA A 141 45.16 21.80 29.82
N ALA A 142 46.35 22.24 29.38
CA ALA A 142 47.62 21.77 29.94
C ALA A 142 47.72 22.04 31.45
N ALA A 143 47.18 23.15 31.95
CA ALA A 143 47.20 23.51 33.37
C ALA A 143 46.13 22.78 34.20
N LEU A 144 45.01 22.38 33.59
CA LEU A 144 43.90 21.69 34.26
C LEU A 144 44.14 20.19 34.45
N LEU A 145 44.94 19.58 33.57
CA LEU A 145 45.20 18.12 33.55
C LEU A 145 46.63 17.75 33.99
N GLU A 146 47.37 18.73 34.50
CA GLU A 146 48.73 18.62 35.01
C GLU A 146 48.99 17.49 36.04
N PRO A 147 48.02 17.03 36.86
CA PRO A 147 48.27 15.91 37.77
C PRO A 147 48.46 14.54 37.10
N PHE A 148 48.20 14.36 35.78
CA PHE A 148 48.04 13.01 35.23
C PHE A 148 48.72 12.60 33.90
N THR A 149 49.46 13.42 33.11
CA THR A 149 50.27 12.87 31.97
C THR A 149 51.20 13.86 31.21
N PRO A 150 52.15 13.36 30.37
CA PRO A 150 52.93 14.16 29.42
C PRO A 150 52.10 14.71 28.24
N ARG A 151 52.43 15.95 27.85
CA ARG A 151 51.77 16.91 26.92
C ARG A 151 51.12 16.45 25.59
N ARG A 152 51.17 15.20 25.14
CA ARG A 152 50.82 14.84 23.74
C ARG A 152 49.55 14.05 23.50
N ASP A 153 48.84 13.54 24.52
CA ASP A 153 47.65 12.73 24.24
C ASP A 153 46.55 12.81 25.32
N VAL A 154 46.00 14.01 25.49
CA VAL A 154 44.92 14.28 26.46
C VAL A 154 43.66 13.47 26.14
N ILE A 155 43.34 13.28 24.86
CA ILE A 155 42.17 12.49 24.45
C ILE A 155 42.35 11.05 24.92
N ASN A 156 43.49 10.40 24.64
CA ASN A 156 43.71 9.03 25.10
C ASN A 156 43.88 8.92 26.62
N THR A 157 44.33 9.99 27.29
CA THR A 157 44.37 10.06 28.76
C THR A 157 42.95 10.05 29.33
N VAL A 158 42.06 10.92 28.83
CA VAL A 158 40.67 10.96 29.28
C VAL A 158 39.95 9.66 28.93
N LEU A 159 40.17 9.10 27.75
CA LEU A 159 39.57 7.82 27.34
C LEU A 159 40.10 6.63 28.15
N GLY A 160 41.40 6.62 28.47
CA GLY A 160 42.03 5.56 29.26
C GLY A 160 41.44 5.41 30.66
N TRP A 161 40.85 6.48 31.21
CA TRP A 161 40.11 6.44 32.48
C TRP A 161 38.77 5.70 32.38
N PHE A 162 38.13 5.68 31.21
CA PHE A 162 36.89 4.92 31.00
C PHE A 162 37.13 3.45 30.64
N SER A 163 38.26 3.13 29.98
CA SER A 163 38.62 1.75 29.63
C SER A 163 38.88 0.84 30.84
N ILE A 164 38.97 1.38 32.06
CA ILE A 164 39.28 0.64 33.30
C ILE A 164 38.03 -0.03 33.92
N LYS A 165 36.83 0.27 33.43
CA LYS A 165 35.61 -0.47 33.80
C LYS A 165 35.20 -1.38 32.64
N VAL A 166 35.44 -2.68 32.81
CA VAL A 166 34.53 -3.82 32.56
C VAL A 166 35.40 -5.07 32.73
N GLY A 167 35.51 -5.51 33.98
CA GLY A 167 36.04 -6.82 34.37
C GLY A 167 35.25 -7.26 35.58
N GLU A 168 34.50 -8.35 35.42
CA GLU A 168 33.56 -9.00 36.32
C GLU A 168 33.69 -8.65 37.82
N VAL A 169 32.59 -8.17 38.42
CA VAL A 169 32.41 -8.23 39.89
C VAL A 169 31.20 -9.10 40.19
N GLY A 170 31.45 -10.40 40.25
CA GLY A 170 30.58 -11.35 40.94
C GLY A 170 30.65 -11.10 42.45
N VAL A 171 29.48 -11.05 43.08
CA VAL A 171 29.32 -10.89 44.53
C VAL A 171 29.82 -12.16 45.23
N GLY A 172 30.97 -12.07 45.89
CA GLY A 172 31.48 -13.07 46.80
C GLY A 172 31.63 -12.47 48.20
N VAL A 173 30.73 -12.86 49.10
CA VAL A 173 30.83 -12.56 50.54
C VAL A 173 32.11 -13.21 51.05
N ASN A 174 33.02 -12.45 51.65
CA ASN A 174 34.04 -13.02 52.51
C ASN A 174 34.35 -12.15 53.73
N THR A 175 34.28 -12.87 54.84
CA THR A 175 34.52 -12.50 56.23
C THR A 175 36.01 -12.28 56.52
N GLY A 176 36.33 -11.25 57.32
CA GLY A 176 37.56 -11.18 58.12
C GLY A 176 38.66 -10.23 57.62
N GLU A 177 38.95 -9.24 58.47
CA GLU A 177 40.09 -8.28 58.52
C GLU A 177 40.33 -7.29 57.35
N PRO A 178 40.54 -5.98 57.65
CA PRO A 178 40.67 -4.94 56.63
C PRO A 178 42.10 -4.91 56.06
N LYS A 179 42.30 -5.56 54.91
CA LYS A 179 43.39 -5.18 54.00
C LYS A 179 42.85 -4.20 52.96
N ALA A 180 43.59 -3.13 52.69
CA ALA A 180 43.26 -2.18 51.64
C ALA A 180 43.13 -2.93 50.30
N THR A 181 41.88 -3.11 49.85
CA THR A 181 41.60 -3.82 48.61
C THR A 181 41.89 -2.93 47.39
N PRO A 182 42.24 -3.50 46.22
CA PRO A 182 42.33 -2.82 44.92
C PRO A 182 41.08 -2.02 44.51
N PHE A 183 40.00 -2.11 45.29
CA PHE A 183 38.77 -1.35 45.15
C PHE A 183 38.92 0.11 45.61
N ALA A 184 39.71 0.39 46.66
CA ALA A 184 39.87 1.75 47.20
C ALA A 184 40.70 2.66 46.27
N GLU A 185 41.74 2.12 45.64
CA GLU A 185 42.52 2.84 44.61
C GLU A 185 41.68 3.09 43.34
N LYS A 186 40.79 2.17 42.99
CA LYS A 186 39.85 2.33 41.86
C LYS A 186 38.78 3.39 42.12
N THR A 187 38.24 3.48 43.34
CA THR A 187 37.29 4.53 43.73
C THR A 187 37.95 5.90 43.72
N ALA A 188 39.16 6.03 44.29
CA ALA A 188 39.89 7.30 44.29
C ALA A 188 40.18 7.82 42.87
N MET A 189 40.54 6.93 41.93
CA MET A 189 40.74 7.29 40.52
C MET A 189 39.46 7.76 39.83
N LEU A 190 38.30 7.19 40.18
CA LEU A 190 36.99 7.60 39.64
C LEU A 190 36.54 8.95 40.21
N ASP A 191 36.76 9.19 41.50
CA ASP A 191 36.45 10.47 42.15
C ASP A 191 37.34 11.60 41.60
N LEU A 192 38.65 11.34 41.43
CA LEU A 192 39.59 12.25 40.78
C LEU A 192 39.21 12.53 39.32
N PHE A 193 38.70 11.53 38.60
CA PHE A 193 38.18 11.69 37.25
C PHE A 193 36.95 12.62 37.24
N ASP A 194 35.95 12.34 38.08
CA ASP A 194 34.71 13.11 38.11
C ASP A 194 35.00 14.59 38.45
N GLU A 195 35.92 14.85 39.39
CA GLU A 195 36.37 16.20 39.71
C GLU A 195 37.12 16.88 38.55
N ALA A 196 38.03 16.18 37.88
CA ALA A 196 38.80 16.74 36.77
C ALA A 196 37.90 17.01 35.55
N PHE A 197 36.96 16.13 35.27
CA PHE A 197 36.01 16.27 34.18
C PHE A 197 34.99 17.39 34.45
N ASP A 198 34.49 17.52 35.69
CA ASP A 198 33.62 18.63 36.09
C ASP A 198 34.33 19.99 35.95
N LYS A 199 35.60 20.09 36.37
CA LYS A 199 36.45 21.27 36.17
C LYS A 199 36.65 21.59 34.69
N LEU A 200 36.93 20.57 33.88
CA LEU A 200 37.15 20.73 32.44
C LEU A 200 35.87 21.23 31.74
N MET A 201 34.71 20.65 32.05
CA MET A 201 33.41 21.10 31.54
C MET A 201 33.09 22.52 31.98
N ALA A 202 33.24 22.82 33.27
CA ALA A 202 33.00 24.16 33.83
C ALA A 202 33.90 25.21 33.19
N ALA A 203 35.19 24.89 33.01
CA ALA A 203 36.14 25.78 32.37
C ALA A 203 35.78 26.09 30.93
N TRP A 204 35.30 25.10 30.16
CA TRP A 204 34.88 25.31 28.78
C TRP A 204 33.58 26.11 28.66
N VAL A 205 32.56 25.76 29.44
CA VAL A 205 31.25 26.44 29.43
C VAL A 205 31.41 27.92 29.83
N HIS A 206 32.19 28.20 30.89
CA HIS A 206 32.35 29.56 31.42
C HIS A 206 33.55 30.33 30.83
N ARG A 207 34.37 29.69 29.98
CA ARG A 207 35.68 30.20 29.49
C ARG A 207 36.57 30.75 30.62
N LYS A 208 36.67 30.02 31.73
CA LYS A 208 37.46 30.40 32.93
C LYS A 208 38.16 29.20 33.54
N LEU A 209 39.47 29.27 33.75
CA LEU A 209 40.26 28.13 34.23
C LEU A 209 40.04 27.78 35.72
N ASN A 210 39.59 28.74 36.54
CA ASN A 210 39.42 28.55 37.99
C ASN A 210 37.93 28.38 38.35
N VAL A 211 37.26 27.40 37.75
CA VAL A 211 35.85 27.10 38.03
C VAL A 211 35.70 25.60 38.23
N ASP A 212 35.20 25.20 39.40
CA ASP A 212 35.12 23.78 39.76
C ASP A 212 33.90 23.06 39.15
N LYS A 213 32.77 23.77 39.00
CA LYS A 213 31.51 23.20 38.50
C LYS A 213 30.76 24.20 37.62
N ILE A 214 29.92 23.70 36.72
CA ILE A 214 29.07 24.55 35.91
C ILE A 214 28.07 25.28 36.82
N ASP A 215 28.06 26.61 36.78
CA ASP A 215 26.95 27.44 37.28
C ASP A 215 25.81 27.46 36.24
N PRO A 216 24.69 26.74 36.47
CA PRO A 216 23.62 26.61 35.47
C PRO A 216 22.88 27.91 35.19
N ALA A 217 23.01 28.93 36.04
CA ALA A 217 22.42 30.25 35.78
C ALA A 217 23.29 31.09 34.81
N LYS A 218 24.55 30.71 34.61
CA LYS A 218 25.50 31.42 33.72
C LYS A 218 25.76 30.67 32.42
N GLY A 219 25.71 29.34 32.44
CA GLY A 219 25.83 28.56 31.21
C GLY A 219 25.52 27.07 31.40
N VAL A 220 25.33 26.39 30.28
CA VAL A 220 25.00 24.96 30.21
C VAL A 220 25.72 24.27 29.06
N LEU A 221 25.92 22.95 29.20
CA LEU A 221 26.35 22.04 28.15
C LEU A 221 25.12 21.31 27.59
N VAL A 222 24.89 21.44 26.28
CA VAL A 222 23.74 20.85 25.57
C VAL A 222 24.25 19.74 24.65
N ILE A 223 23.81 18.51 24.89
CA ILE A 223 24.25 17.31 24.16
C ILE A 223 23.09 16.83 23.29
N PHE A 224 23.27 16.93 21.98
CA PHE A 224 22.35 16.41 20.98
C PHE A 224 22.69 14.95 20.70
N ILE A 225 21.71 14.06 20.85
CA ILE A 225 21.84 12.64 20.51
C ILE A 225 20.88 12.35 19.36
N ASP A 226 21.41 12.00 18.19
CA ASP A 226 20.62 11.74 16.98
C ASP A 226 20.80 10.29 16.47
N ASP A 227 19.88 9.87 15.59
CA ASP A 227 19.82 8.55 14.94
C ASP A 227 19.75 7.34 15.91
N LEU A 228 19.21 7.52 17.12
CA LEU A 228 18.98 6.41 18.07
C LEU A 228 18.10 5.29 17.48
N ASP A 229 17.14 5.66 16.62
CA ASP A 229 16.25 4.71 15.94
C ASP A 229 16.96 3.76 14.98
N ARG A 230 18.23 4.04 14.63
CA ARG A 230 19.03 3.20 13.73
C ARG A 230 19.97 2.24 14.48
N CYS A 231 20.05 2.36 15.81
CA CYS A 231 20.88 1.51 16.64
C CYS A 231 20.16 0.19 16.95
N LEU A 232 20.95 -0.85 17.22
CA LEU A 232 20.44 -2.11 17.77
C LEU A 232 19.80 -1.87 19.15
N PRO A 233 18.80 -2.66 19.57
CA PRO A 233 18.12 -2.51 20.85
C PRO A 233 19.05 -2.30 22.05
N GLU A 234 20.07 -3.15 22.19
CA GLU A 234 21.05 -3.08 23.27
C GLU A 234 21.84 -1.77 23.25
N LYS A 235 22.24 -1.31 22.06
CA LYS A 235 22.99 -0.06 21.88
C LYS A 235 22.13 1.15 22.22
N THR A 236 20.85 1.14 21.82
CA THR A 236 19.91 2.20 22.21
C THR A 236 19.79 2.32 23.72
N VAL A 237 19.67 1.18 24.44
CA VAL A 237 19.62 1.19 25.91
C VAL A 237 20.93 1.69 26.52
N GLN A 238 22.09 1.25 26.01
CA GLN A 238 23.40 1.75 26.45
C GLN A 238 23.54 3.27 26.31
N VAL A 239 23.01 3.89 25.24
CA VAL A 239 23.02 5.36 25.12
C VAL A 239 22.13 6.01 26.16
N LEU A 240 20.95 5.46 26.44
CA LEU A 240 20.04 5.99 27.45
C LEU A 240 20.64 5.86 28.87
N GLU A 241 21.32 4.75 29.15
CA GLU A 241 22.06 4.55 30.41
C GLU A 241 23.27 5.49 30.51
N ALA A 242 24.02 5.66 29.42
CA ALA A 242 25.11 6.63 29.36
C ALA A 242 24.59 8.05 29.61
N ALA A 243 23.47 8.43 29.00
CA ALA A 243 22.83 9.72 29.26
C ALA A 243 22.48 9.84 30.76
N LYS A 244 21.88 8.80 31.37
CA LYS A 244 21.54 8.77 32.79
C LYS A 244 22.71 9.09 33.72
N LEU A 245 23.92 8.62 33.41
CA LEU A 245 25.13 8.94 34.21
C LEU A 245 25.48 10.44 34.20
N PHE A 246 25.10 11.16 33.15
CA PHE A 246 25.22 12.63 33.09
C PHE A 246 23.97 13.35 33.58
N LEU A 247 22.82 12.66 33.72
CA LEU A 247 21.56 13.24 34.19
C LEU A 247 21.57 13.64 35.67
N ASP A 248 22.63 13.37 36.42
CA ASP A 248 22.80 13.87 37.78
C ASP A 248 23.72 15.10 37.85
N LYS A 249 24.32 15.53 36.73
CA LYS A 249 25.27 16.66 36.69
C LYS A 249 24.53 17.99 36.43
N PRO A 250 24.57 18.96 37.36
CA PRO A 250 24.01 20.29 37.14
C PRO A 250 24.70 20.98 35.96
N GLY A 251 23.91 21.64 35.12
CA GLY A 251 24.41 22.34 33.94
C GLY A 251 24.42 21.53 32.65
N CYS A 252 23.97 20.26 32.67
CA CYS A 252 23.83 19.43 31.47
C CYS A 252 22.38 19.40 30.95
N VAL A 253 22.22 19.47 29.63
CA VAL A 253 20.95 19.33 28.92
C VAL A 253 21.12 18.30 27.81
N PHE A 254 20.22 17.33 27.71
CA PHE A 254 20.19 16.32 26.65
C PHE A 254 19.02 16.56 25.72
N VAL A 255 19.26 16.51 24.41
CA VAL A 255 18.20 16.56 23.39
C VAL A 255 18.30 15.31 22.52
N LEU A 256 17.33 14.40 22.67
CA LEU A 256 17.32 13.07 22.07
C LEU A 256 16.37 13.04 20.86
N GLY A 257 16.87 12.75 19.67
CA GLY A 257 16.07 12.52 18.47
C GLY A 257 15.81 11.03 18.25
N ALA A 258 14.59 10.56 18.55
CA ALA A 258 14.23 9.15 18.40
C ALA A 258 12.71 8.96 18.31
N HIS A 259 12.25 8.03 17.47
CA HIS A 259 10.90 7.52 17.44
C HIS A 259 10.62 6.73 18.72
N THR A 260 9.71 7.27 19.54
CA THR A 260 9.40 6.73 20.86
C THR A 260 9.08 5.23 20.83
N GLU A 261 8.33 4.75 19.84
CA GLU A 261 7.96 3.32 19.74
C GLU A 261 9.18 2.42 19.48
N VAL A 262 10.13 2.85 18.64
CA VAL A 262 11.35 2.08 18.36
C VAL A 262 12.21 1.96 19.61
N VAL A 263 12.32 3.06 20.37
CA VAL A 263 13.05 3.05 21.64
C VAL A 263 12.34 2.19 22.69
N GLN A 264 11.01 2.24 22.79
CA GLN A 264 10.25 1.38 23.70
C GLN A 264 10.44 -0.11 23.37
N GLN A 265 10.40 -0.47 22.08
CA GLN A 265 10.69 -1.83 21.63
C GLN A 265 12.12 -2.24 21.97
N ALA A 266 13.09 -1.34 21.82
CA ALA A 266 14.47 -1.60 22.18
C ALA A 266 14.63 -1.92 23.68
N VAL A 267 14.00 -1.10 24.54
CA VAL A 267 13.98 -1.32 26.00
C VAL A 267 13.29 -2.64 26.34
N ALA A 268 12.10 -2.89 25.79
CA ALA A 268 11.36 -4.13 26.04
C ALA A 268 12.15 -5.38 25.59
N SER A 269 12.85 -5.30 24.46
CA SER A 269 13.70 -6.39 23.96
C SER A 269 14.92 -6.63 24.85
N HIS A 270 15.56 -5.57 25.35
CA HIS A 270 16.75 -5.67 26.20
C HIS A 270 16.44 -6.30 27.56
N TYR A 271 15.28 -6.00 28.13
CA TYR A 271 14.87 -6.50 29.44
C TYR A 271 13.89 -7.69 29.40
N LYS A 272 13.82 -8.38 28.26
CA LYS A 272 12.87 -9.49 28.02
C LYS A 272 12.99 -10.62 29.06
N ASP A 273 14.22 -10.94 29.47
CA ASP A 273 14.50 -11.99 30.47
C ASP A 273 14.33 -11.51 31.92
N SER A 274 14.16 -10.20 32.12
CA SER A 274 13.94 -9.58 33.43
C SER A 274 12.44 -9.35 33.73
N GLY A 275 11.53 -9.75 32.83
CA GLY A 275 10.08 -9.62 33.02
C GLY A 275 9.50 -8.22 32.75
N VAL A 276 10.23 -7.37 32.03
CA VAL A 276 9.79 -6.00 31.66
C VAL A 276 8.77 -6.09 30.52
N VAL A 277 7.49 -5.95 30.85
CA VAL A 277 6.35 -5.89 29.89
C VAL A 277 6.20 -4.44 29.38
N GLY A 278 5.58 -4.21 28.21
CA GLY A 278 5.55 -2.90 27.53
C GLY A 278 5.21 -1.66 28.36
N GLU A 279 4.40 -1.75 29.42
CA GLU A 279 4.14 -0.63 30.35
C GLU A 279 5.41 -0.18 31.09
N SER A 280 6.26 -1.12 31.53
CA SER A 280 7.52 -0.81 32.22
C SER A 280 8.58 -0.17 31.30
N ALA A 281 8.54 -0.44 29.99
CA ALA A 281 9.41 0.24 29.02
C ALA A 281 9.01 1.71 28.82
N ARG A 282 7.71 2.01 28.85
CA ARG A 282 7.21 3.39 28.82
C ARG A 282 7.60 4.15 30.08
N GLU A 283 7.43 3.54 31.26
CA GLU A 283 7.85 4.10 32.54
C GLU A 283 9.37 4.34 32.60
N TYR A 284 10.17 3.43 32.04
CA TYR A 284 11.61 3.61 31.94
C TYR A 284 11.96 4.89 31.18
N LEU A 285 11.30 5.15 30.04
CA LEU A 285 11.51 6.38 29.29
C LEU A 285 10.97 7.62 30.00
N GLU A 286 9.97 7.51 30.88
CA GLU A 286 9.47 8.64 31.69
C GLU A 286 10.48 9.06 32.76
N LYS A 287 11.31 8.12 33.23
CA LYS A 287 12.41 8.42 34.16
C LYS A 287 13.59 9.14 33.49
N ILE A 288 13.78 8.96 32.19
CA ILE A 288 14.92 9.52 31.44
C ILE A 288 14.53 10.82 30.72
N ILE A 289 13.37 10.83 30.06
CA ILE A 289 12.90 11.95 29.25
C ILE A 289 11.92 12.79 30.06
N GLN A 290 12.35 13.98 30.49
CA GLN A 290 11.54 14.89 31.30
C GLN A 290 10.56 15.71 30.46
N LEU A 291 10.95 16.09 29.23
CA LEU A 291 10.08 16.79 28.30
C LEU A 291 9.99 16.02 26.99
N ARG A 292 8.76 15.70 26.57
CA ARG A 292 8.49 15.02 25.31
C ARG A 292 7.89 16.00 24.31
N PHE A 293 8.48 16.07 23.13
CA PHE A 293 7.95 16.80 22.00
C PHE A 293 7.77 15.85 20.82
N ASP A 294 6.53 15.46 20.57
CA ASP A 294 6.17 14.71 19.37
C ASP A 294 6.00 15.68 18.21
N LEU A 295 6.73 15.46 17.13
CA LEU A 295 6.62 16.24 15.91
C LEU A 295 5.18 16.16 15.39
N PRO A 296 4.51 17.31 15.15
CA PRO A 296 3.15 17.29 14.67
C PRO A 296 3.05 16.65 13.28
N PRO A 297 1.93 16.01 12.95
CA PRO A 297 1.71 15.46 11.63
C PRO A 297 1.74 16.58 10.58
N ILE A 298 2.40 16.31 9.46
CA ILE A 298 2.54 17.29 8.40
C ILE A 298 1.21 17.49 7.67
N VAL A 299 0.75 18.73 7.63
CA VAL A 299 -0.47 19.12 6.92
C VAL A 299 -0.20 19.13 5.41
N THR A 300 -1.11 18.56 4.63
CA THR A 300 -0.95 18.39 3.18
C THR A 300 -0.62 19.70 2.46
N ASP A 301 -1.28 20.81 2.80
CA ASP A 301 -1.08 22.10 2.12
C ASP A 301 0.33 22.68 2.29
N THR A 302 1.00 22.40 3.41
CA THR A 302 2.39 22.84 3.63
C THR A 302 3.39 22.13 2.72
N MET A 303 3.01 20.96 2.19
CA MET A 303 3.86 20.18 1.29
C MET A 303 4.00 20.82 -0.10
N LYS A 304 3.03 21.64 -0.52
CA LYS A 304 3.13 22.37 -1.79
C LYS A 304 4.30 23.35 -1.76
N GLY A 305 4.40 24.16 -0.70
CA GLY A 305 5.51 25.11 -0.53
C GLY A 305 6.87 24.40 -0.47
N TYR A 306 6.94 23.29 0.26
CA TYR A 306 8.13 22.43 0.31
C TYR A 306 8.58 21.94 -1.08
N LEU A 307 7.65 21.45 -1.91
CA LEU A 307 7.97 20.99 -3.26
C LEU A 307 8.46 22.13 -4.18
N THR A 308 7.93 23.33 -4.01
CA THR A 308 8.36 24.51 -4.75
C THR A 308 9.79 24.91 -4.39
N ASP A 309 10.14 24.93 -3.11
CA ASP A 309 11.47 25.34 -2.63
C ASP A 309 12.55 24.29 -2.91
N GLU A 310 12.18 23.01 -2.95
CA GLU A 310 13.04 21.91 -3.42
C GLU A 310 13.26 21.92 -4.96
N LYS A 311 12.73 22.92 -5.67
CA LYS A 311 12.90 23.10 -7.13
C LYS A 311 12.44 21.91 -7.95
N VAL A 312 11.35 21.27 -7.53
CA VAL A 312 10.70 20.21 -8.30
C VAL A 312 10.19 20.78 -9.63
N GLU A 313 10.25 19.98 -10.70
CA GLU A 313 9.77 20.37 -12.04
C GLU A 313 8.30 20.87 -12.01
N VAL A 314 7.99 21.92 -12.78
CA VAL A 314 6.67 22.58 -12.78
C VAL A 314 5.55 21.61 -13.15
N GLU A 315 5.79 20.70 -14.08
CA GLU A 315 4.88 19.63 -14.49
C GLU A 315 4.47 18.76 -13.29
N LEU A 316 5.44 18.31 -12.49
CA LEU A 316 5.18 17.50 -11.29
C LEU A 316 4.48 18.32 -10.20
N GLN A 317 4.82 19.61 -10.07
CA GLN A 317 4.14 20.51 -9.12
C GLN A 317 2.64 20.67 -9.40
N LYS A 318 2.20 20.57 -10.67
CA LYS A 318 0.75 20.57 -11.01
C LYS A 318 0.01 19.40 -10.35
N HIS A 319 0.70 18.28 -10.12
CA HIS A 319 0.14 17.05 -9.53
C HIS A 319 0.55 16.84 -8.08
N TRP A 320 0.98 17.89 -7.36
CA TRP A 320 1.51 17.77 -6.00
C TRP A 320 0.56 17.01 -5.05
N GLN A 321 -0.75 17.19 -5.16
CA GLN A 321 -1.74 16.49 -4.32
C GLN A 321 -1.70 14.97 -4.55
N VAL A 322 -1.61 14.56 -5.81
CA VAL A 322 -1.53 13.16 -6.24
C VAL A 322 -0.20 12.56 -5.79
N LEU A 323 0.91 13.28 -5.98
CA LEU A 323 2.25 12.87 -5.53
C LEU A 323 2.32 12.64 -4.02
N VAL A 324 1.83 13.59 -3.22
CA VAL A 324 1.87 13.52 -1.75
C VAL A 324 0.94 12.42 -1.23
N THR A 325 -0.22 12.24 -1.86
CA THR A 325 -1.12 11.13 -1.53
C THR A 325 -0.49 9.77 -1.86
N GLY A 326 0.25 9.70 -2.98
CA GLY A 326 1.00 8.53 -3.42
C GLY A 326 2.23 8.20 -2.58
N ALA A 327 2.97 9.20 -2.09
CA ALA A 327 4.23 9.03 -1.38
C ALA A 327 4.08 8.96 0.16
N GLU A 328 2.85 9.03 0.68
CA GLU A 328 2.54 9.28 2.09
C GLU A 328 3.02 10.67 2.54
N LEU A 329 2.41 11.23 3.59
CA LEU A 329 2.75 12.57 4.11
C LEU A 329 4.08 12.55 4.87
N ASN A 330 5.18 12.39 4.14
CA ASN A 330 6.54 12.31 4.66
C ASN A 330 7.54 12.94 3.67
N PRO A 331 8.29 13.99 4.05
CA PRO A 331 9.17 14.74 3.14
C PRO A 331 10.22 13.87 2.44
N ARG A 332 10.81 12.91 3.16
CA ARG A 332 11.79 11.98 2.58
C ARG A 332 11.13 11.05 1.56
N LYS A 333 9.99 10.43 1.90
CA LYS A 333 9.29 9.53 0.98
C LYS A 333 8.82 10.26 -0.28
N VAL A 334 8.38 11.52 -0.16
CA VAL A 334 8.02 12.39 -1.28
C VAL A 334 9.24 12.66 -2.16
N LYS A 335 10.39 13.05 -1.58
CA LYS A 335 11.65 13.25 -2.33
C LYS A 335 12.09 11.99 -3.07
N THR A 336 12.13 10.85 -2.38
CA THR A 336 12.49 9.56 -3.00
C THR A 336 11.56 9.25 -4.17
N PHE A 337 10.26 9.49 -4.01
CA PHE A 337 9.30 9.23 -5.08
C PHE A 337 9.47 10.18 -6.29
N VAL A 338 9.71 11.47 -6.06
CA VAL A 338 10.02 12.41 -7.15
C VAL A 338 11.29 11.97 -7.89
N ASN A 339 12.31 11.49 -7.17
CA ASN A 339 13.52 10.96 -7.77
C ASN A 339 13.25 9.71 -8.63
N ASP A 340 12.42 8.79 -8.12
CA ASP A 340 12.00 7.59 -8.87
C ASP A 340 11.28 7.99 -10.17
N LEU A 341 10.38 8.98 -10.11
CA LEU A 341 9.64 9.50 -11.28
C LEU A 341 10.54 10.16 -12.31
N ASN A 342 11.54 10.93 -11.86
CA ASN A 342 12.49 11.59 -12.75
C ASN A 342 13.41 10.58 -13.42
N LEU A 343 13.89 9.58 -12.67
CA LEU A 343 14.72 8.51 -13.19
C LEU A 343 13.98 7.68 -14.25
N GLN A 344 12.77 7.21 -13.92
CA GLN A 344 11.99 6.40 -14.87
C GLN A 344 11.60 7.19 -16.12
N TRP A 345 11.32 8.49 -15.98
CA TRP A 345 11.05 9.35 -17.13
C TRP A 345 12.26 9.52 -18.04
N ALA A 346 13.42 9.80 -17.47
CA ALA A 346 14.65 9.90 -18.23
C ALA A 346 14.98 8.56 -18.92
N ILE A 347 14.70 7.42 -18.27
CA ILE A 347 14.81 6.10 -18.90
C ILE A 347 13.88 6.01 -20.11
N LEU A 348 12.61 6.39 -20.00
CA LEU A 348 11.66 6.39 -21.13
C LEU A 348 12.08 7.34 -22.26
N GLN A 349 12.58 8.53 -21.96
CA GLN A 349 13.06 9.46 -22.99
C GLN A 349 14.32 8.92 -23.69
N ASN A 350 15.28 8.42 -22.91
CA ASN A 350 16.55 7.91 -23.42
C ASN A 350 16.40 6.63 -24.26
N THR A 351 15.34 5.87 -24.01
CA THR A 351 14.97 4.69 -24.79
C THR A 351 14.09 5.02 -26.00
N GLY A 352 13.69 6.28 -26.18
CA GLY A 352 12.79 6.73 -27.26
C GLY A 352 11.31 6.38 -27.03
N GLN A 353 10.96 5.99 -25.81
CA GLN A 353 9.66 5.44 -25.42
C GLN A 353 8.69 6.48 -24.86
N ALA A 354 9.17 7.69 -24.56
CA ALA A 354 8.34 8.80 -24.11
C ALA A 354 7.52 9.45 -25.26
N GLU A 355 7.76 9.08 -26.52
CA GLU A 355 7.05 9.65 -27.66
C GLU A 355 5.56 9.28 -27.65
N GLY A 356 4.67 10.28 -27.72
CA GLY A 356 3.21 10.08 -27.61
C GLY A 356 2.71 9.85 -26.19
N VAL A 357 3.59 9.78 -25.19
CA VAL A 357 3.23 9.60 -23.79
C VAL A 357 2.97 10.94 -23.12
N VAL A 358 1.77 11.12 -22.56
CA VAL A 358 1.45 12.28 -21.73
C VAL A 358 2.12 12.13 -20.36
N ARG A 359 3.08 13.02 -20.03
CA ARG A 359 3.82 13.03 -18.74
C ARG A 359 2.91 12.97 -17.51
N ASP A 360 1.76 13.64 -17.57
CA ASP A 360 0.76 13.65 -16.50
C ASP A 360 0.18 12.26 -16.24
N ASP A 361 -0.14 11.51 -17.29
CA ASP A 361 -0.69 10.15 -17.17
C ASP A 361 0.35 9.16 -16.68
N PHE A 362 1.60 9.30 -17.14
CA PHE A 362 2.71 8.54 -16.59
C PHE A 362 2.85 8.78 -15.09
N THR A 363 2.78 10.04 -14.65
CA THR A 363 2.86 10.40 -13.23
C THR A 363 1.71 9.78 -12.43
N ARG A 364 0.46 9.90 -12.92
CA ARG A 364 -0.73 9.28 -12.30
C ARG A 364 -0.60 7.76 -12.20
N TRP A 365 -0.09 7.13 -13.25
CA TRP A 365 0.15 5.69 -13.27
C TRP A 365 1.17 5.26 -12.22
N GLN A 366 2.32 5.91 -12.17
CA GLN A 366 3.36 5.61 -11.18
C GLN A 366 2.88 5.86 -9.75
N VAL A 367 2.07 6.89 -9.53
CA VAL A 367 1.40 7.13 -8.24
C VAL A 367 0.47 5.98 -7.87
N LEU A 368 -0.35 5.51 -8.82
CA LEU A 368 -1.24 4.37 -8.60
C LEU A 368 -0.43 3.10 -8.27
N MET A 369 0.60 2.79 -9.06
CA MET A 369 1.44 1.61 -8.84
C MET A 369 2.21 1.67 -7.52
N ARG A 370 2.60 2.86 -7.04
CA ARG A 370 3.23 2.99 -5.73
C ARG A 370 2.26 2.78 -4.55
N ALA A 371 1.01 3.19 -4.72
CA ALA A 371 0.00 3.16 -3.66
C ALA A 371 -0.85 1.89 -3.64
N ALA A 372 -0.93 1.19 -4.76
CA ALA A 372 -1.68 -0.05 -4.88
C ALA A 372 -1.05 -1.17 -4.02
N PRO A 373 -1.86 -2.01 -3.35
CA PRO A 373 -1.39 -3.27 -2.76
C PRO A 373 -1.01 -4.26 -3.86
N ASP A 374 -0.19 -5.25 -3.52
CA ASP A 374 0.32 -6.21 -4.51
C ASP A 374 -0.79 -7.07 -5.13
N GLU A 375 -1.84 -7.40 -4.36
CA GLU A 375 -3.04 -8.08 -4.87
C GLU A 375 -3.70 -7.30 -6.02
N PHE A 376 -3.82 -5.97 -5.89
CA PHE A 376 -4.42 -5.11 -6.91
C PHE A 376 -3.53 -4.98 -8.14
N LYS A 377 -2.22 -4.82 -7.94
CA LYS A 377 -1.24 -4.80 -9.04
C LYS A 377 -1.29 -6.10 -9.83
N LYS A 378 -1.18 -7.23 -9.12
CA LYS A 378 -1.26 -8.56 -9.71
C LYS A 378 -2.54 -8.69 -10.52
N ARG A 379 -3.69 -8.24 -9.99
CA ARG A 379 -4.97 -8.27 -10.71
C ARG A 379 -4.93 -7.50 -12.04
N ILE A 380 -4.25 -6.36 -12.11
CA ILE A 380 -4.10 -5.59 -13.36
C ILE A 380 -3.24 -6.38 -14.37
N PHE A 381 -2.06 -6.84 -13.94
CA PHE A 381 -1.12 -7.53 -14.83
C PHE A 381 -1.64 -8.91 -15.28
N ASP A 382 -2.49 -9.52 -14.47
CA ASP A 382 -3.12 -10.82 -14.71
C ASP A 382 -4.23 -10.79 -15.78
N ILE A 383 -4.64 -9.62 -16.26
CA ILE A 383 -5.64 -9.46 -17.32
C ILE A 383 -4.91 -9.35 -18.65
N ASP A 384 -4.93 -10.40 -19.46
CA ASP A 384 -4.22 -10.44 -20.75
C ASP A 384 -4.89 -9.60 -21.85
N ASP A 385 -6.22 -9.46 -21.82
CA ASP A 385 -6.95 -8.63 -22.78
C ASP A 385 -6.77 -7.14 -22.42
N LEU A 386 -6.05 -6.41 -23.27
CA LEU A 386 -5.67 -5.02 -23.01
C LEU A 386 -6.87 -4.09 -22.81
N GLU A 387 -7.99 -4.33 -23.51
CA GLU A 387 -9.21 -3.53 -23.36
C GLU A 387 -9.89 -3.81 -22.01
N LEU A 388 -9.96 -5.07 -21.60
CA LEU A 388 -10.44 -5.41 -20.26
C LEU A 388 -9.53 -4.87 -19.16
N ARG A 389 -8.21 -4.87 -19.39
CA ARG A 389 -7.24 -4.31 -18.44
C ARG A 389 -7.44 -2.81 -18.27
N LEU A 390 -7.62 -2.08 -19.38
CA LEU A 390 -7.94 -0.65 -19.35
C LEU A 390 -9.26 -0.40 -18.62
N LYS A 391 -10.29 -1.18 -18.93
CA LYS A 391 -11.60 -1.08 -18.29
C LYS A 391 -11.52 -1.33 -16.78
N PHE A 392 -10.70 -2.30 -16.33
CA PHE A 392 -10.46 -2.53 -14.90
C PHE A 392 -9.91 -1.28 -14.20
N VAL A 393 -8.90 -0.64 -14.80
CA VAL A 393 -8.32 0.60 -14.25
C VAL A 393 -9.35 1.74 -14.24
N GLN A 394 -10.15 1.87 -15.29
CA GLN A 394 -11.22 2.88 -15.36
C GLN A 394 -12.31 2.65 -14.33
N ASP A 395 -12.73 1.40 -14.12
CA ASP A 395 -13.73 1.06 -13.10
C ASP A 395 -13.16 1.24 -11.68
N ALA A 396 -11.87 0.98 -11.47
CA ALA A 396 -11.20 1.29 -10.21
C ALA A 396 -11.22 2.80 -9.92
N LEU A 397 -11.00 3.65 -10.93
CA LEU A 397 -11.11 5.10 -10.78
C LEU A 397 -12.54 5.54 -10.42
N LYS A 398 -13.56 4.97 -11.08
CA LYS A 398 -14.97 5.23 -10.73
C LYS A 398 -15.25 4.83 -9.29
N TRP A 399 -14.81 3.64 -8.86
CA TRP A 399 -14.95 3.16 -7.49
C TRP A 399 -14.26 4.08 -6.47
N GLY A 400 -12.99 4.43 -6.70
CA GLY A 400 -12.23 5.32 -5.81
C GLY A 400 -12.84 6.72 -5.69
N GLY A 401 -13.39 7.22 -6.79
CA GLY A 401 -14.12 8.48 -6.88
C GLY A 401 -15.55 8.45 -6.32
N GLY A 402 -16.06 7.30 -5.88
CA GLY A 402 -17.44 7.15 -5.37
C GLY A 402 -18.51 7.26 -6.46
N LYS A 403 -18.15 6.98 -7.72
CA LYS A 403 -19.05 7.00 -8.90
C LYS A 403 -19.28 5.60 -9.49
N GLY A 404 -18.85 4.54 -8.78
CA GLY A 404 -19.09 3.17 -9.18
C GLY A 404 -20.56 2.79 -9.00
N ASP A 405 -21.13 2.09 -9.98
CA ASP A 405 -22.42 1.41 -9.83
C ASP A 405 -22.28 0.18 -8.90
N ASP A 406 -23.39 -0.48 -8.61
CA ASP A 406 -23.40 -1.66 -7.73
C ASP A 406 -22.45 -2.78 -8.21
N ALA A 407 -22.33 -2.97 -9.52
CA ALA A 407 -21.47 -4.00 -10.08
C ALA A 407 -19.99 -3.66 -9.87
N VAL A 408 -19.60 -2.42 -10.17
CA VAL A 408 -18.25 -1.90 -9.90
C VAL A 408 -17.95 -1.99 -8.40
N ASN A 409 -18.86 -1.55 -7.53
CA ASN A 409 -18.64 -1.60 -6.08
C ASN A 409 -18.46 -3.03 -5.56
N LYS A 410 -19.16 -4.01 -6.14
CA LYS A 410 -18.98 -5.42 -5.81
C LYS A 410 -17.64 -5.97 -6.28
N VAL A 411 -17.19 -5.62 -7.49
CA VAL A 411 -15.86 -6.02 -8.01
C VAL A 411 -14.75 -5.54 -7.08
N PHE A 412 -14.83 -4.29 -6.61
CA PHE A 412 -13.75 -3.69 -5.81
C PHE A 412 -13.92 -3.82 -4.29
N ARG A 413 -14.92 -4.60 -3.82
CA ARG A 413 -15.21 -4.77 -2.39
C ARG A 413 -14.00 -5.29 -1.61
N GLU A 414 -13.24 -6.23 -2.17
CA GLU A 414 -12.04 -6.79 -1.52
C GLU A 414 -10.94 -5.74 -1.26
N TYR A 415 -10.97 -4.61 -1.99
CA TYR A 415 -10.01 -3.52 -1.84
C TYR A 415 -10.45 -2.42 -0.88
N GLU A 416 -11.66 -2.48 -0.29
CA GLU A 416 -12.16 -1.46 0.64
C GLU A 416 -11.27 -1.28 1.87
N LYS A 417 -10.57 -2.35 2.29
CA LYS A 417 -9.57 -2.33 3.37
C LYS A 417 -8.36 -1.42 3.05
N PHE A 418 -8.09 -1.11 1.78
CA PHE A 418 -6.93 -0.34 1.35
C PHE A 418 -7.26 1.15 1.16
N MET A 419 -7.37 1.87 2.27
CA MET A 419 -7.72 3.30 2.28
C MET A 419 -6.77 4.18 1.43
N ARG A 420 -5.48 3.84 1.37
CA ARG A 420 -4.49 4.58 0.57
C ARG A 420 -4.75 4.45 -0.93
N LEU A 421 -5.06 3.24 -1.43
CA LEU A 421 -5.46 3.00 -2.82
C LEU A 421 -6.69 3.84 -3.16
N ARG A 422 -7.73 3.80 -2.31
CA ARG A 422 -8.98 4.54 -2.52
C ARG A 422 -8.75 6.06 -2.57
N ARG A 423 -7.90 6.60 -1.68
CA ARG A 423 -7.52 8.02 -1.70
C ARG A 423 -6.79 8.40 -2.98
N VAL A 424 -5.81 7.59 -3.41
CA VAL A 424 -5.07 7.83 -4.66
C VAL A 424 -5.97 7.81 -5.89
N LEU A 425 -6.83 6.80 -6.03
CA LEU A 425 -7.77 6.70 -7.16
C LEU A 425 -8.69 7.93 -7.24
N ARG A 426 -9.14 8.43 -6.08
CA ARG A 426 -9.94 9.65 -5.98
C ARG A 426 -9.18 10.89 -6.45
N GLU A 427 -7.90 11.02 -6.07
CA GLU A 427 -7.06 12.15 -6.46
C GLU A 427 -6.67 12.11 -7.94
N ILE A 428 -6.43 10.92 -8.51
CA ILE A 428 -6.13 10.75 -9.94
C ILE A 428 -7.30 11.24 -10.81
N LYS A 429 -8.54 10.98 -10.40
CA LYS A 429 -9.81 11.30 -11.10
C LYS A 429 -9.97 10.61 -12.46
N ALA A 430 -9.12 10.94 -13.42
CA ALA A 430 -9.12 10.39 -14.77
C ALA A 430 -7.73 10.53 -15.42
N PHE A 431 -7.43 9.62 -16.34
CA PHE A 431 -6.34 9.79 -17.29
C PHE A 431 -6.80 10.66 -18.47
N SER A 432 -5.86 11.14 -19.30
CA SER A 432 -6.19 11.92 -20.49
C SER A 432 -6.97 11.09 -21.52
N GLY A 433 -7.64 11.76 -22.47
CA GLY A 433 -8.37 11.09 -23.55
C GLY A 433 -7.47 10.30 -24.53
N THR A 434 -6.15 10.47 -24.46
CA THR A 434 -5.17 9.71 -25.25
C THR A 434 -4.67 8.46 -24.52
N PHE A 435 -5.05 8.26 -23.25
CA PHE A 435 -4.69 7.07 -22.47
C PHE A 435 -5.55 5.88 -22.89
N ASP A 436 -4.98 5.03 -23.76
CA ASP A 436 -5.62 3.83 -24.30
C ASP A 436 -4.99 2.53 -23.74
N SER A 437 -5.51 1.39 -24.20
CA SER A 437 -5.15 0.05 -23.72
C SER A 437 -3.68 -0.29 -24.01
N VAL A 438 -3.17 0.19 -25.14
CA VAL A 438 -1.76 0.08 -25.56
C VAL A 438 -0.86 0.93 -24.67
N THR A 439 -1.27 2.16 -24.35
CA THR A 439 -0.53 3.05 -23.44
C THR A 439 -0.42 2.44 -22.04
N LEU A 440 -1.51 1.86 -21.53
CA LEU A 440 -1.53 1.17 -20.24
C LEU A 440 -0.59 -0.05 -20.21
N ASP A 441 -0.58 -0.86 -21.27
CA ASP A 441 0.30 -2.02 -21.40
C ASP A 441 1.78 -1.61 -21.41
N ALA A 442 2.12 -0.58 -22.18
CA ALA A 442 3.46 -0.01 -22.20
C ALA A 442 3.90 0.47 -20.81
N PHE A 443 3.03 1.17 -20.09
CA PHE A 443 3.27 1.63 -18.73
C PHE A 443 3.42 0.50 -17.70
N ALA A 444 2.70 -0.61 -17.92
CA ALA A 444 2.78 -1.80 -17.10
C ALA A 444 4.19 -2.44 -17.17
N HIS A 445 4.85 -2.36 -18.32
CA HIS A 445 6.17 -2.94 -18.55
C HIS A 445 7.32 -1.92 -18.50
N LEU A 446 7.00 -0.63 -18.37
CA LEU A 446 7.97 0.46 -18.51
C LEU A 446 8.66 0.39 -19.88
N GLU A 447 7.88 0.05 -20.91
CA GLU A 447 8.31 -0.18 -22.30
C GLU A 447 7.67 0.84 -23.26
N ALA A 448 8.13 0.84 -24.52
CA ALA A 448 7.60 1.71 -25.58
C ALA A 448 6.17 1.31 -25.94
N PRO A 449 5.20 2.25 -25.99
CA PRO A 449 3.97 2.00 -26.73
C PRO A 449 4.34 1.79 -28.21
N PRO A 450 3.82 0.76 -28.91
CA PRO A 450 4.02 0.63 -30.34
C PRO A 450 3.52 1.91 -31.03
N GLN A 451 4.39 2.55 -31.81
CA GLN A 451 4.02 3.73 -32.60
C GLN A 451 2.81 3.34 -33.47
N LYS A 452 1.68 4.04 -33.31
CA LYS A 452 0.58 3.94 -34.29
C LYS A 452 1.20 4.28 -35.64
N PRO A 453 1.11 3.40 -36.66
CA PRO A 453 1.70 3.72 -37.96
C PRO A 453 1.12 5.05 -38.41
N VAL A 454 1.99 6.05 -38.51
CA VAL A 454 1.70 7.26 -39.27
C VAL A 454 1.36 6.74 -40.65
N ALA A 455 0.17 7.05 -41.16
CA ALA A 455 -0.15 6.83 -42.57
C ALA A 455 0.83 7.67 -43.39
N SER A 456 2.03 7.13 -43.63
CA SER A 456 2.97 7.69 -44.59
C SER A 456 2.47 7.23 -45.94
N ALA A 457 2.03 8.20 -46.73
CA ALA A 457 1.88 8.03 -48.16
C ALA A 457 3.27 7.73 -48.75
N VAL A 458 3.64 6.47 -48.77
CA VAL A 458 4.72 5.95 -49.61
C VAL A 458 4.17 4.69 -50.25
N GLU A 459 3.76 4.83 -51.51
CA GLU A 459 3.44 3.72 -52.39
C GLU A 459 4.65 2.77 -52.47
N PRO A 460 4.48 1.46 -52.23
CA PRO A 460 5.52 0.49 -52.55
C PRO A 460 5.59 0.29 -54.07
N PRO A 461 6.77 -0.08 -54.63
CA PRO A 461 6.89 -0.36 -56.04
C PRO A 461 6.11 -1.63 -56.41
N VAL A 462 5.37 -1.52 -57.50
CA VAL A 462 4.56 -2.56 -58.13
C VAL A 462 5.46 -3.64 -58.73
N GLU A 463 5.30 -4.88 -58.29
CA GLU A 463 5.54 -6.07 -59.12
C GLU A 463 4.25 -6.91 -59.17
N LYS A 464 3.75 -7.13 -60.38
CA LYS A 464 2.52 -7.89 -60.69
C LYS A 464 2.77 -9.39 -60.51
N PRO A 465 1.78 -10.13 -59.98
CA PRO A 465 0.80 -10.76 -60.86
C PRO A 465 -0.64 -10.43 -60.42
N GLU A 466 -1.18 -9.39 -61.05
CA GLU A 466 -2.58 -8.97 -60.99
C GLU A 466 -3.44 -9.96 -61.78
N GLU A 467 -4.28 -10.74 -61.09
CA GLU A 467 -5.62 -11.13 -61.55
C GLU A 467 -6.33 -12.01 -60.50
N LYS A 468 -5.60 -12.77 -59.67
CA LYS A 468 -6.21 -13.59 -58.59
C LYS A 468 -6.32 -12.91 -57.22
N MET A 469 -5.47 -11.92 -56.94
CA MET A 469 -5.51 -11.17 -55.68
C MET A 469 -6.64 -10.15 -55.63
N ALA A 470 -6.95 -9.49 -56.76
CA ALA A 470 -8.03 -8.50 -56.82
C ALA A 470 -9.41 -9.13 -56.55
N GLU A 471 -9.67 -10.36 -57.05
CA GLU A 471 -10.90 -11.08 -56.74
C GLU A 471 -10.96 -11.54 -55.28
N ALA A 472 -9.84 -11.98 -54.69
CA ALA A 472 -9.78 -12.39 -53.30
C ALA A 472 -9.92 -11.21 -52.32
N GLU A 473 -9.31 -10.07 -52.64
CA GLU A 473 -9.46 -8.83 -51.87
C GLU A 473 -10.85 -8.24 -52.03
N ALA A 474 -11.43 -8.22 -53.23
CA ALA A 474 -12.80 -7.78 -53.44
C ALA A 474 -13.81 -8.70 -52.74
N ALA A 475 -13.60 -10.02 -52.74
CA ALA A 475 -14.44 -10.97 -52.02
C ALA A 475 -14.30 -10.81 -50.50
N LEU A 476 -13.09 -10.58 -49.99
CA LEU A 476 -12.84 -10.33 -48.57
C LEU A 476 -13.47 -9.00 -48.12
N GLU A 477 -13.38 -7.96 -48.94
CA GLU A 477 -13.95 -6.65 -48.64
C GLU A 477 -15.47 -6.64 -48.79
N ALA A 478 -16.02 -7.39 -49.74
CA ALA A 478 -17.45 -7.67 -49.82
C ALA A 478 -17.93 -8.47 -48.59
N LEU A 479 -17.17 -9.46 -48.11
CA LEU A 479 -17.53 -10.24 -46.92
C LEU A 479 -17.44 -9.39 -45.64
N LYS A 480 -16.45 -8.50 -45.55
CA LYS A 480 -16.33 -7.52 -44.45
C LYS A 480 -17.46 -6.49 -44.49
N SER A 481 -17.79 -5.98 -45.67
CA SER A 481 -18.91 -5.05 -45.88
C SER A 481 -20.25 -5.71 -45.56
N GLU A 482 -20.45 -6.96 -45.97
CA GLU A 482 -21.66 -7.72 -45.64
C GLU A 482 -21.73 -8.07 -44.15
N LYS A 483 -20.61 -8.44 -43.51
CA LYS A 483 -20.55 -8.58 -42.04
C LYS A 483 -20.78 -7.26 -41.31
N ALA A 484 -20.27 -6.14 -41.83
CA ALA A 484 -20.49 -4.82 -41.26
C ALA A 484 -21.96 -4.43 -41.39
N ARG A 485 -22.57 -4.67 -42.55
CA ARG A 485 -23.99 -4.45 -42.82
C ARG A 485 -24.89 -5.36 -42.00
N LEU A 486 -24.57 -6.64 -41.83
CA LEU A 486 -25.26 -7.55 -40.93
C LEU A 486 -25.11 -7.12 -39.48
N ARG A 487 -23.92 -6.69 -39.06
CA ARG A 487 -23.71 -6.10 -37.73
C ARG A 487 -24.50 -4.82 -37.54
N GLU A 488 -24.58 -3.95 -38.55
CA GLU A 488 -25.36 -2.70 -38.54
C GLU A 488 -26.86 -3.01 -38.52
N ALA A 489 -27.34 -3.96 -39.30
CA ALA A 489 -28.74 -4.39 -39.36
C ALA A 489 -29.16 -5.10 -38.05
N ILE A 490 -28.28 -5.91 -37.47
CA ILE A 490 -28.43 -6.41 -36.10
C ILE A 490 -28.44 -5.22 -35.15
N ARG A 491 -27.49 -4.29 -35.22
CA ARG A 491 -27.44 -3.11 -34.34
C ARG A 491 -28.66 -2.21 -34.47
N GLU A 492 -29.28 -2.10 -35.64
CA GLU A 492 -30.51 -1.34 -35.90
C GLU A 492 -31.76 -2.09 -35.44
N ALA A 493 -31.84 -3.41 -35.68
CA ALA A 493 -32.88 -4.26 -35.09
C ALA A 493 -32.81 -4.23 -33.56
N TRP A 494 -31.59 -4.23 -33.02
CA TRP A 494 -31.31 -4.08 -31.60
C TRP A 494 -31.58 -2.65 -31.11
N ARG A 495 -31.30 -1.58 -31.87
CA ARG A 495 -31.70 -0.19 -31.51
C ARG A 495 -33.22 0.00 -31.50
N GLY A 496 -33.93 -0.70 -32.38
CA GLY A 496 -35.39 -0.77 -32.38
C GLY A 496 -35.93 -1.43 -31.10
N ALA A 497 -35.30 -2.52 -30.65
CA ALA A 497 -35.58 -3.16 -29.37
C ALA A 497 -35.10 -2.31 -28.17
N GLU A 498 -33.97 -1.62 -28.28
CA GLU A 498 -33.36 -0.76 -27.26
C GLU A 498 -34.25 0.45 -26.98
N LYS A 499 -34.91 1.03 -28.00
CA LYS A 499 -35.91 2.09 -27.83
C LYS A 499 -37.17 1.66 -27.07
N VAL A 500 -37.48 0.36 -27.03
CA VAL A 500 -38.57 -0.22 -26.22
C VAL A 500 -38.07 -0.55 -24.79
N MET A 501 -36.76 -0.75 -24.62
CA MET A 501 -36.12 -1.23 -23.38
C MET A 501 -35.37 -0.15 -22.57
N THR A 502 -35.26 1.08 -23.06
CA THR A 502 -34.51 2.19 -22.42
C THR A 502 -35.14 2.75 -21.12
N GLY A 503 -36.15 2.07 -20.57
CA GLY A 503 -36.80 2.44 -19.31
C GLY A 503 -36.79 1.37 -18.20
N GLU A 504 -36.31 0.13 -18.43
CA GLU A 504 -36.51 -0.96 -17.46
C GLU A 504 -35.24 -1.30 -16.64
N ALA A 505 -35.47 -1.54 -15.35
CA ALA A 505 -34.48 -1.69 -14.29
C ALA A 505 -33.45 -2.81 -14.53
N ASN A 506 -32.32 -2.76 -13.80
CA ASN A 506 -31.32 -3.86 -13.69
C ASN A 506 -31.91 -5.22 -13.26
N ARG A 507 -33.20 -5.25 -12.92
CA ARG A 507 -33.96 -6.40 -12.45
C ARG A 507 -35.30 -6.45 -13.14
N ILE A 508 -35.70 -7.64 -13.56
CA ILE A 508 -37.03 -7.90 -14.13
C ILE A 508 -37.67 -9.08 -13.43
N THR A 509 -39.00 -9.07 -13.30
CA THR A 509 -39.76 -10.22 -12.81
C THR A 509 -40.60 -10.78 -13.95
N ILE A 510 -40.57 -12.10 -14.12
CA ILE A 510 -41.38 -12.83 -15.11
C ILE A 510 -41.88 -14.09 -14.42
N GLY A 511 -43.19 -14.34 -14.45
CA GLY A 511 -43.77 -15.54 -13.85
C GLY A 511 -43.41 -15.76 -12.38
N GLY A 512 -43.17 -14.68 -11.62
CA GLY A 512 -42.76 -14.72 -10.21
C GLY A 512 -41.25 -14.83 -9.97
N LEU A 513 -40.44 -15.13 -10.99
CA LEU A 513 -38.98 -15.24 -10.86
C LEU A 513 -38.31 -13.86 -11.01
N GLU A 514 -37.39 -13.51 -10.10
CA GLU A 514 -36.54 -12.33 -10.21
C GLU A 514 -35.31 -12.64 -11.08
N PHE A 515 -35.09 -11.88 -12.14
CA PHE A 515 -33.92 -11.97 -13.02
C PHE A 515 -33.07 -10.71 -12.95
N ILE A 516 -31.75 -10.89 -12.98
CA ILE A 516 -30.75 -9.82 -12.91
C ILE A 516 -30.08 -9.68 -14.28
N LYS A 517 -29.95 -8.43 -14.76
CA LYS A 517 -29.29 -8.14 -16.04
C LYS A 517 -27.79 -8.46 -15.96
N ILE A 518 -27.30 -9.21 -16.92
CA ILE A 518 -25.87 -9.41 -17.20
C ILE A 518 -25.53 -8.62 -18.47
N PRO A 519 -24.69 -7.57 -18.37
CA PRO A 519 -24.40 -6.69 -19.50
C PRO A 519 -23.57 -7.41 -20.57
N ALA A 520 -23.76 -6.99 -21.82
CA ALA A 520 -23.00 -7.43 -22.97
C ALA A 520 -21.53 -7.05 -22.82
N GLY A 521 -20.67 -7.80 -23.50
CA GLY A 521 -19.25 -7.51 -23.59
C GLY A 521 -18.36 -8.68 -23.18
N LYS A 522 -17.07 -8.41 -23.23
CA LYS A 522 -16.00 -9.36 -22.95
C LYS A 522 -15.95 -9.74 -21.47
N PHE A 523 -15.57 -10.98 -21.20
CA PHE A 523 -15.16 -11.44 -19.89
C PHE A 523 -14.08 -12.50 -20.01
N ILE A 524 -13.36 -12.73 -18.91
CA ILE A 524 -12.35 -13.77 -18.79
C ILE A 524 -13.02 -15.10 -18.44
N MET A 525 -12.91 -16.08 -19.33
CA MET A 525 -13.49 -17.43 -19.21
C MET A 525 -12.40 -18.49 -19.02
N GLY A 526 -12.65 -19.50 -18.20
CA GLY A 526 -11.72 -20.57 -17.88
C GLY A 526 -10.70 -20.26 -16.80
N SER A 527 -9.85 -21.24 -16.52
CA SER A 527 -8.86 -21.21 -15.47
C SER A 527 -7.45 -20.99 -16.02
N LYS A 528 -6.60 -20.29 -15.27
CA LYS A 528 -5.20 -20.09 -15.63
C LYS A 528 -4.42 -21.40 -15.60
N ASP A 529 -3.36 -21.46 -16.39
CA ASP A 529 -2.51 -22.64 -16.47
C ASP A 529 -1.78 -22.95 -15.15
N ASP A 530 -1.41 -21.91 -14.39
CA ASP A 530 -0.71 -21.98 -13.11
C ASP A 530 -1.63 -22.14 -11.89
N ASN A 531 -2.97 -22.15 -12.08
CA ASN A 531 -3.91 -22.33 -10.98
C ASN A 531 -3.89 -23.79 -10.48
N SER A 532 -3.39 -23.99 -9.26
CA SER A 532 -3.24 -25.31 -8.62
C SER A 532 -4.57 -26.01 -8.27
N LEU A 533 -5.68 -25.28 -8.24
CA LEU A 533 -7.02 -25.83 -8.02
C LEU A 533 -7.70 -26.23 -9.34
N ALA A 534 -7.25 -25.69 -10.47
CA ALA A 534 -7.85 -25.91 -11.78
C ALA A 534 -7.57 -27.29 -12.35
N GLN A 535 -8.53 -27.83 -13.10
CA GLN A 535 -8.36 -29.03 -13.92
C GLN A 535 -8.09 -28.65 -15.39
N ASP A 536 -7.46 -29.55 -16.13
CA ASP A 536 -7.10 -29.31 -17.54
C ASP A 536 -8.32 -29.03 -18.43
N ARG A 537 -9.48 -29.60 -18.11
CA ARG A 537 -10.73 -29.38 -18.84
C ARG A 537 -11.29 -27.97 -18.77
N GLU A 538 -10.75 -27.12 -17.88
CA GLU A 538 -11.11 -25.71 -17.69
C GLU A 538 -10.09 -24.75 -18.31
N LYS A 539 -9.01 -25.28 -18.88
CA LYS A 539 -7.87 -24.52 -19.43
C LYS A 539 -7.89 -24.59 -20.96
N PRO A 540 -7.33 -23.59 -21.66
CA PRO A 540 -6.74 -22.37 -21.12
C PRO A 540 -7.78 -21.30 -20.79
N GLN A 541 -7.38 -20.36 -19.94
CA GLN A 541 -8.11 -19.10 -19.76
C GLN A 541 -8.08 -18.29 -21.07
N HIS A 542 -9.20 -17.68 -21.42
CA HIS A 542 -9.35 -16.91 -22.66
C HIS A 542 -10.46 -15.87 -22.52
N THR A 543 -10.43 -14.84 -23.35
CA THR A 543 -11.51 -13.84 -23.42
C THR A 543 -12.65 -14.36 -24.28
N PHE A 544 -13.88 -14.21 -23.79
CA PHE A 544 -15.10 -14.52 -24.53
C PHE A 544 -16.08 -13.34 -24.44
N GLU A 545 -16.88 -13.11 -25.49
CA GLU A 545 -17.84 -12.01 -25.56
C GLU A 545 -19.27 -12.56 -25.64
N LEU A 546 -20.16 -11.99 -24.84
CA LEU A 546 -21.59 -12.35 -24.79
C LEU A 546 -22.47 -11.12 -25.00
N PRO A 547 -23.65 -11.27 -25.63
CA PRO A 547 -24.68 -10.23 -25.63
C PRO A 547 -25.29 -10.04 -24.23
N ASP A 548 -26.17 -9.06 -24.09
CA ASP A 548 -27.01 -8.89 -22.91
C ASP A 548 -27.88 -10.13 -22.70
N PHE A 549 -28.03 -10.56 -21.46
CA PHE A 549 -29.03 -11.53 -21.03
C PHE A 549 -29.42 -11.27 -19.57
N TRP A 550 -30.44 -11.95 -19.07
CA TRP A 550 -30.79 -11.91 -17.66
C TRP A 550 -30.79 -13.31 -17.09
N MET A 551 -30.34 -13.44 -15.85
CA MET A 551 -30.27 -14.73 -15.15
C MET A 551 -31.07 -14.66 -13.86
N ALA A 552 -31.80 -15.73 -13.55
CA ALA A 552 -32.57 -15.82 -12.31
C ALA A 552 -31.63 -15.62 -11.11
N LYS A 553 -32.06 -14.80 -10.15
CA LYS A 553 -31.26 -14.42 -8.98
C LYS A 553 -30.87 -15.64 -8.14
N PHE A 554 -31.75 -16.62 -8.04
CA PHE A 554 -31.59 -17.84 -7.26
C PHE A 554 -31.65 -19.08 -8.17
N PRO A 555 -31.07 -20.22 -7.75
CA PRO A 555 -31.42 -21.52 -8.33
C PRO A 555 -32.93 -21.71 -8.20
N LEU A 556 -33.55 -22.47 -9.11
CA LEU A 556 -34.98 -22.69 -9.03
C LEU A 556 -35.34 -23.38 -7.71
N THR A 557 -36.27 -22.82 -6.96
CA THR A 557 -36.68 -23.31 -5.65
C THR A 557 -37.67 -24.47 -5.75
N ASN A 558 -37.83 -25.24 -4.66
CA ASN A 558 -38.83 -26.31 -4.60
C ASN A 558 -40.26 -25.77 -4.81
N GLU A 559 -40.58 -24.57 -4.32
CA GLU A 559 -41.91 -23.97 -4.52
C GLU A 559 -42.17 -23.60 -5.98
N GLU A 560 -41.19 -22.99 -6.65
CA GLU A 560 -41.30 -22.65 -8.08
C GLU A 560 -41.36 -23.91 -8.95
N TYR A 561 -40.57 -24.94 -8.63
CA TYR A 561 -40.61 -26.21 -9.34
C TYR A 561 -41.93 -26.98 -9.11
N ALA A 562 -42.49 -26.92 -7.90
CA ALA A 562 -43.80 -27.50 -7.59
C ALA A 562 -44.95 -26.87 -8.39
N ALA A 563 -44.83 -25.59 -8.79
CA ALA A 563 -45.80 -24.94 -9.67
C ALA A 563 -45.85 -25.58 -11.08
N TYR A 564 -44.73 -26.13 -11.55
CA TYR A 564 -44.64 -26.88 -12.80
C TYR A 564 -45.08 -28.33 -12.66
N ILE A 565 -44.41 -29.09 -11.78
CA ILE A 565 -44.55 -30.56 -11.75
C ILE A 565 -45.82 -30.99 -11.00
N GLY A 566 -46.36 -30.11 -10.15
CA GLY A 566 -47.47 -30.39 -9.24
C GLY A 566 -47.00 -31.01 -7.92
N LYS A 567 -47.65 -30.62 -6.83
CA LYS A 567 -47.26 -31.00 -5.45
C LYS A 567 -47.09 -32.51 -5.22
N GLU A 568 -47.96 -33.32 -5.82
CA GLU A 568 -47.96 -34.78 -5.66
C GLU A 568 -46.82 -35.50 -6.40
N LYS A 569 -46.25 -34.84 -7.43
CA LYS A 569 -45.19 -35.41 -8.28
C LYS A 569 -43.80 -34.85 -7.94
N HIS A 570 -43.71 -34.05 -6.87
CA HIS A 570 -42.44 -33.44 -6.48
C HIS A 570 -41.42 -34.52 -6.08
N PRO A 571 -40.18 -34.49 -6.61
CA PRO A 571 -39.22 -35.60 -6.44
C PRO A 571 -38.64 -35.68 -5.02
N VAL A 572 -38.62 -34.56 -4.28
CA VAL A 572 -38.12 -34.49 -2.90
C VAL A 572 -39.26 -34.70 -1.90
N LYS A 573 -39.09 -35.63 -0.97
CA LYS A 573 -39.99 -35.82 0.18
C LYS A 573 -39.80 -34.68 1.20
N GLY A 574 -40.90 -34.15 1.76
CA GLY A 574 -40.86 -33.03 2.70
C GLY A 574 -40.40 -31.70 2.07
N TRP A 575 -40.56 -31.56 0.75
CA TRP A 575 -40.18 -30.34 0.02
C TRP A 575 -40.93 -29.09 0.49
N ASP A 576 -42.11 -29.28 1.07
CA ASP A 576 -42.99 -28.25 1.61
C ASP A 576 -42.45 -27.58 2.88
N GLU A 577 -41.55 -28.25 3.60
CA GLU A 577 -40.75 -27.65 4.68
C GLU A 577 -39.49 -26.95 4.13
N LYS A 578 -39.14 -27.20 2.86
CA LYS A 578 -37.95 -26.70 2.16
C LYS A 578 -38.30 -25.89 0.91
N LYS A 579 -39.43 -25.16 0.96
CA LYS A 579 -39.95 -24.38 -0.19
C LYS A 579 -38.90 -23.47 -0.82
N ASN A 580 -38.16 -22.74 0.01
CA ASN A 580 -37.13 -21.80 -0.41
C ASN A 580 -35.73 -22.43 -0.60
N HIS A 581 -35.61 -23.76 -0.58
CA HIS A 581 -34.37 -24.45 -0.95
C HIS A 581 -34.37 -24.73 -2.46
N PRO A 582 -33.19 -24.91 -3.07
CA PRO A 582 -33.10 -25.34 -4.46
C PRO A 582 -33.86 -26.65 -4.71
N ALA A 583 -34.52 -26.71 -5.87
CA ALA A 583 -35.05 -27.95 -6.43
C ALA A 583 -33.89 -28.85 -6.84
N VAL A 584 -33.88 -30.06 -6.28
CA VAL A 584 -32.88 -31.10 -6.53
C VAL A 584 -33.59 -32.39 -6.94
N ASN A 585 -32.82 -33.41 -7.31
CA ASN A 585 -33.34 -34.60 -7.97
C ASN A 585 -34.07 -34.26 -9.28
N VAL A 586 -33.45 -33.39 -10.07
CA VAL A 586 -33.96 -32.96 -11.39
C VAL A 586 -32.94 -33.33 -12.46
N SER A 587 -33.38 -34.03 -13.51
CA SER A 587 -32.53 -34.32 -14.67
C SER A 587 -32.45 -33.12 -15.62
N TRP A 588 -31.48 -33.12 -16.54
CA TRP A 588 -31.42 -32.08 -17.58
C TRP A 588 -32.69 -32.05 -18.43
N ASN A 589 -33.27 -33.23 -18.72
CA ASN A 589 -34.52 -33.34 -19.46
C ASN A 589 -35.70 -32.70 -18.71
N ASP A 590 -35.76 -32.88 -17.39
CA ASP A 590 -36.80 -32.26 -16.56
C ASP A 590 -36.65 -30.74 -16.51
N ALA A 591 -35.41 -30.25 -16.46
CA ALA A 591 -35.10 -28.82 -16.50
C ALA A 591 -35.48 -28.19 -17.85
N MET A 592 -35.23 -28.87 -18.97
CA MET A 592 -35.70 -28.44 -20.29
C MET A 592 -37.22 -28.47 -20.41
N ALA A 593 -37.87 -29.49 -19.83
CA ALA A 593 -39.33 -29.57 -19.80
C ALA A 593 -39.95 -28.43 -18.98
N TYR A 594 -39.32 -28.03 -17.87
CA TYR A 594 -39.67 -26.82 -17.12
C TYR A 594 -39.56 -25.58 -18.00
N CYS A 595 -38.44 -25.38 -18.71
CA CYS A 595 -38.26 -24.24 -19.62
C CYS A 595 -39.36 -24.16 -20.68
N LYS A 596 -39.71 -25.31 -21.30
CA LYS A 596 -40.80 -25.39 -22.29
C LYS A 596 -42.16 -25.05 -21.68
N TRP A 597 -42.45 -25.57 -20.49
CA TRP A 597 -43.68 -25.25 -19.76
C TRP A 597 -43.74 -23.76 -19.44
N PHE A 598 -42.67 -23.17 -18.91
CA PHE A 598 -42.62 -21.76 -18.54
C PHE A 598 -42.86 -20.86 -19.74
N ASN A 599 -42.20 -21.14 -20.87
CA ASN A 599 -42.40 -20.41 -22.13
C ASN A 599 -43.82 -20.52 -22.67
N THR A 600 -44.54 -21.60 -22.35
CA THR A 600 -45.95 -21.78 -22.76
C THR A 600 -46.88 -21.05 -21.80
N THR A 601 -46.67 -21.19 -20.50
CA THR A 601 -47.50 -20.61 -19.43
C THR A 601 -47.43 -19.09 -19.40
N TYR A 602 -46.22 -18.53 -19.53
CA TYR A 602 -45.97 -17.09 -19.47
C TYR A 602 -45.70 -16.49 -20.86
N ALA A 603 -46.24 -17.11 -21.92
CA ALA A 603 -45.98 -16.72 -23.30
C ALA A 603 -46.26 -15.24 -23.58
N GLU A 604 -47.32 -14.68 -22.98
CA GLU A 604 -47.68 -13.27 -23.19
C GLU A 604 -46.68 -12.31 -22.54
N GLU A 605 -46.24 -12.58 -21.30
CA GLU A 605 -45.18 -11.79 -20.63
C GLU A 605 -43.84 -11.85 -21.40
N LEU A 606 -43.50 -13.02 -21.96
CA LEU A 606 -42.26 -13.22 -22.70
C LEU A 606 -42.30 -12.55 -24.09
N LYS A 607 -43.42 -12.69 -24.82
CA LYS A 607 -43.61 -12.08 -26.16
C LYS A 607 -43.57 -10.57 -26.12
N THR A 608 -44.20 -9.95 -25.12
CA THR A 608 -44.22 -8.48 -24.98
C THR A 608 -42.81 -7.90 -24.81
N ARG A 609 -41.88 -8.68 -24.27
CA ARG A 609 -40.47 -8.32 -24.08
C ARG A 609 -39.54 -8.89 -25.16
N ALA A 610 -40.05 -9.65 -26.13
CA ALA A 610 -39.29 -10.34 -27.17
C ALA A 610 -38.14 -11.22 -26.64
N ILE A 611 -38.36 -11.89 -25.50
CA ILE A 611 -37.39 -12.77 -24.83
C ILE A 611 -37.93 -14.19 -24.72
N THR A 612 -37.03 -15.15 -24.51
CA THR A 612 -37.35 -16.57 -24.25
C THR A 612 -36.60 -17.06 -23.02
N LEU A 613 -37.23 -17.95 -22.25
CA LEU A 613 -36.60 -18.61 -21.11
C LEU A 613 -35.87 -19.90 -21.55
N HIS A 614 -34.65 -20.09 -21.07
CA HIS A 614 -33.85 -21.26 -21.37
C HIS A 614 -32.88 -21.58 -20.22
N LEU A 615 -32.27 -22.78 -20.24
CA LEU A 615 -31.12 -23.06 -19.39
C LEU A 615 -29.93 -22.18 -19.80
N PRO A 616 -29.11 -21.67 -18.87
CA PRO A 616 -27.93 -20.90 -19.23
C PRO A 616 -27.01 -21.74 -20.10
N THR A 617 -26.38 -21.12 -21.11
CA THR A 617 -25.15 -21.70 -21.67
C THR A 617 -24.06 -21.69 -20.60
N GLU A 618 -23.08 -22.57 -20.75
CA GLU A 618 -21.91 -22.64 -19.90
C GLU A 618 -21.20 -21.27 -19.77
N ALA A 619 -21.08 -20.54 -20.89
CA ALA A 619 -20.47 -19.21 -20.90
C ALA A 619 -21.33 -18.17 -20.18
N GLN A 620 -22.67 -18.19 -20.36
CA GLN A 620 -23.58 -17.31 -19.63
C GLN A 620 -23.50 -17.57 -18.13
N TRP A 621 -23.51 -18.84 -17.72
CA TRP A 621 -23.37 -19.24 -16.33
C TRP A 621 -22.07 -18.72 -15.73
N GLU A 622 -20.95 -18.95 -16.42
CA GLU A 622 -19.64 -18.56 -15.91
C GLU A 622 -19.50 -17.04 -15.80
N LYS A 623 -19.89 -16.28 -16.82
CA LYS A 623 -19.87 -14.81 -16.78
C LYS A 623 -20.68 -14.30 -15.59
N ALA A 624 -21.91 -14.78 -15.44
CA ALA A 624 -22.80 -14.41 -14.35
C ALA A 624 -22.21 -14.71 -12.95
N ALA A 625 -21.44 -15.79 -12.83
CA ALA A 625 -20.78 -16.19 -11.58
C ALA A 625 -19.58 -15.30 -11.25
N ARG A 626 -18.70 -15.03 -12.22
CA ARG A 626 -17.36 -14.47 -11.96
C ARG A 626 -17.14 -13.01 -12.35
N GLY A 627 -18.07 -12.42 -13.09
CA GLY A 627 -17.91 -11.07 -13.64
C GLY A 627 -16.91 -10.99 -14.80
N GLU A 628 -16.65 -9.76 -15.24
CA GLU A 628 -15.82 -9.46 -16.41
C GLU A 628 -14.35 -9.85 -16.21
N TYR A 629 -13.84 -9.62 -15.00
CA TYR A 629 -12.42 -9.78 -14.67
C TYR A 629 -12.06 -11.19 -14.22
N GLY A 630 -13.00 -12.12 -14.23
CA GLY A 630 -12.71 -13.52 -14.01
C GLY A 630 -12.38 -13.86 -12.56
N ASN A 631 -13.20 -13.50 -11.58
CA ASN A 631 -12.99 -13.92 -10.19
C ASN A 631 -12.96 -15.47 -10.07
N GLU A 632 -12.17 -16.01 -9.14
CA GLU A 632 -12.12 -17.46 -8.88
C GLU A 632 -13.40 -17.97 -8.18
N TRP A 633 -13.91 -17.18 -7.23
CA TRP A 633 -15.22 -17.32 -6.58
C TRP A 633 -16.06 -16.06 -6.81
N PRO A 634 -17.39 -16.08 -6.64
CA PRO A 634 -18.23 -14.93 -7.00
C PRO A 634 -17.82 -13.63 -6.31
N TRP A 635 -17.33 -13.71 -5.07
CA TRP A 635 -16.92 -12.57 -4.26
C TRP A 635 -15.45 -12.17 -4.37
N GLY A 636 -14.62 -12.87 -5.15
CA GLY A 636 -13.19 -12.55 -5.29
C GLY A 636 -12.29 -13.76 -5.47
N ASN A 637 -11.01 -13.57 -5.20
CA ASN A 637 -9.97 -14.60 -5.45
C ASN A 637 -9.47 -15.31 -4.18
N GLU A 638 -10.06 -14.99 -3.03
CA GLU A 638 -9.83 -15.68 -1.77
C GLU A 638 -11.10 -16.43 -1.34
N PHE A 639 -10.96 -17.74 -1.09
CA PHE A 639 -12.09 -18.56 -0.67
C PHE A 639 -12.54 -18.20 0.75
N ASP A 640 -13.85 -18.07 0.94
CA ASP A 640 -14.48 -17.78 2.23
C ASP A 640 -15.64 -18.77 2.46
N PRO A 641 -15.51 -19.71 3.41
CA PRO A 641 -16.54 -20.73 3.66
C PRO A 641 -17.83 -20.16 4.27
N THR A 642 -17.85 -18.88 4.65
CA THR A 642 -19.06 -18.22 5.17
C THR A 642 -19.96 -17.63 4.09
N LYS A 643 -19.49 -17.62 2.83
CA LYS A 643 -20.17 -17.01 1.68
C LYS A 643 -20.85 -18.01 0.74
N CYS A 644 -20.77 -19.31 1.01
CA CYS A 644 -21.51 -20.31 0.26
C CYS A 644 -21.77 -21.56 1.11
N ASN A 645 -22.66 -22.42 0.63
CA ASN A 645 -22.85 -23.74 1.19
C ASN A 645 -21.94 -24.76 0.47
N ALA A 646 -20.72 -24.94 0.94
CA ALA A 646 -19.77 -25.97 0.49
C ALA A 646 -19.42 -26.93 1.64
N ASP A 647 -18.67 -28.00 1.36
CA ASP A 647 -18.29 -29.02 2.34
C ASP A 647 -17.58 -28.41 3.58
N GLU A 648 -16.77 -27.37 3.38
CA GLU A 648 -16.10 -26.64 4.46
C GLU A 648 -17.08 -26.03 5.48
N GLY A 649 -18.29 -25.67 5.06
CA GLY A 649 -19.35 -25.13 5.92
C GLY A 649 -20.11 -26.21 6.72
N ARG A 650 -19.91 -27.49 6.38
CA ARG A 650 -20.45 -28.68 7.07
C ARG A 650 -21.96 -28.64 7.36
N LYS A 651 -22.76 -28.07 6.45
CA LYS A 651 -24.22 -28.01 6.61
C LYS A 651 -24.91 -29.36 6.40
N GLY A 652 -24.33 -30.23 5.57
CA GLY A 652 -24.83 -31.60 5.33
C GLY A 652 -26.10 -31.68 4.46
N GLY A 653 -26.47 -30.60 3.78
CA GLY A 653 -27.63 -30.54 2.90
C GLY A 653 -27.79 -29.16 2.26
N THR A 654 -28.79 -29.01 1.39
CA THR A 654 -29.12 -27.69 0.81
C THR A 654 -29.58 -26.71 1.88
N THR A 655 -29.39 -25.43 1.61
CA THR A 655 -29.85 -24.30 2.42
C THR A 655 -30.85 -23.44 1.64
N PRO A 656 -31.64 -22.58 2.31
CA PRO A 656 -32.44 -21.57 1.63
C PRO A 656 -31.58 -20.72 0.68
N VAL A 657 -32.13 -20.35 -0.47
CA VAL A 657 -31.39 -19.67 -1.55
C VAL A 657 -30.94 -18.25 -1.21
N ASP A 658 -31.48 -17.68 -0.13
CA ASP A 658 -31.17 -16.35 0.40
C ASP A 658 -30.22 -16.37 1.61
N ALA A 659 -29.66 -17.54 1.95
CA ALA A 659 -28.82 -17.71 3.14
C ALA A 659 -27.45 -17.00 3.06
N TYR A 660 -26.95 -16.73 1.85
CA TYR A 660 -25.60 -16.18 1.63
C TYR A 660 -25.59 -14.87 0.81
N PRO A 661 -26.17 -13.77 1.31
CA PRO A 661 -26.20 -12.49 0.58
C PRO A 661 -24.80 -11.91 0.33
N GLN A 662 -23.81 -12.28 1.16
CA GLN A 662 -22.41 -11.88 0.96
C GLN A 662 -21.67 -12.70 -0.09
N GLY A 663 -22.27 -13.81 -0.55
CA GLY A 663 -21.77 -14.69 -1.60
C GLY A 663 -22.27 -14.38 -3.00
N GLU A 664 -23.07 -13.32 -3.14
CA GLU A 664 -23.57 -12.88 -4.45
C GLU A 664 -22.42 -12.57 -5.41
N SER A 665 -22.63 -12.89 -6.69
CA SER A 665 -21.72 -12.54 -7.78
C SER A 665 -21.58 -11.02 -7.96
N PRO A 666 -20.63 -10.55 -8.79
CA PRO A 666 -20.47 -9.12 -9.07
C PRO A 666 -21.73 -8.48 -9.62
N TYR A 667 -22.62 -9.26 -10.24
CA TYR A 667 -23.90 -8.78 -10.75
C TYR A 667 -25.05 -8.89 -9.74
N GLY A 668 -24.89 -9.62 -8.63
CA GLY A 668 -25.94 -9.81 -7.63
C GLY A 668 -26.74 -11.09 -7.74
N ILE A 669 -26.15 -12.12 -8.32
CA ILE A 669 -26.77 -13.44 -8.42
C ILE A 669 -26.26 -14.29 -7.27
N ALA A 670 -27.19 -14.86 -6.50
CA ALA A 670 -26.91 -15.63 -5.30
C ALA A 670 -26.69 -17.10 -5.63
N ASP A 671 -25.98 -17.81 -4.74
CA ASP A 671 -25.71 -19.25 -4.83
C ASP A 671 -25.13 -19.70 -6.19
N MET A 672 -24.32 -18.84 -6.84
CA MET A 672 -23.59 -19.24 -8.05
C MET A 672 -22.52 -20.29 -7.75
N VAL A 673 -22.06 -20.43 -6.50
CA VAL A 673 -21.19 -21.54 -6.10
C VAL A 673 -21.69 -22.17 -4.80
N GLY A 674 -21.51 -23.49 -4.67
CA GLY A 674 -22.06 -24.27 -3.56
C GLY A 674 -23.58 -24.46 -3.67
N ASN A 675 -24.19 -24.90 -2.58
CA ASN A 675 -25.58 -25.33 -2.48
C ASN A 675 -25.89 -26.51 -3.41
N VAL A 676 -26.04 -26.30 -4.72
CA VAL A 676 -26.33 -27.35 -5.71
C VAL A 676 -25.55 -27.14 -7.00
N TRP A 677 -25.21 -28.25 -7.68
CA TRP A 677 -24.78 -28.19 -9.08
C TRP A 677 -25.94 -27.67 -9.93
N GLU A 678 -25.64 -26.89 -10.96
CA GLU A 678 -26.65 -26.35 -11.87
C GLU A 678 -26.44 -26.87 -13.29
N TRP A 679 -27.47 -27.51 -13.84
CA TRP A 679 -27.49 -27.89 -15.26
C TRP A 679 -27.40 -26.67 -16.18
N THR A 680 -26.58 -26.79 -17.22
CA THR A 680 -26.50 -25.83 -18.32
C THR A 680 -27.03 -26.44 -19.61
N HIS A 681 -27.31 -25.61 -20.59
CA HIS A 681 -27.71 -26.03 -21.93
C HIS A 681 -26.58 -26.71 -22.71
N THR A 682 -25.35 -26.31 -22.43
CA THR A 682 -24.14 -26.62 -23.21
C THR A 682 -23.73 -28.10 -23.19
N LEU A 683 -23.40 -28.65 -24.36
CA LEU A 683 -22.69 -29.94 -24.47
C LEU A 683 -21.24 -29.82 -23.99
N PHE A 684 -20.77 -30.83 -23.27
CA PHE A 684 -19.38 -30.86 -22.79
C PHE A 684 -18.41 -31.10 -23.96
N LYS A 685 -17.67 -30.05 -24.31
CA LYS A 685 -16.57 -30.06 -25.28
C LYS A 685 -15.29 -29.46 -24.70
N GLU A 686 -14.19 -29.63 -25.42
CA GLU A 686 -12.87 -29.08 -25.09
C GLU A 686 -12.87 -27.55 -24.97
N TYR A 687 -11.88 -27.04 -24.23
CA TYR A 687 -11.55 -25.62 -24.14
C TYR A 687 -10.41 -25.26 -25.12
N PRO A 688 -10.27 -24.00 -25.56
CA PRO A 688 -11.10 -22.84 -25.18
C PRO A 688 -12.54 -22.95 -25.68
N TYR A 689 -13.46 -22.30 -24.97
CA TYR A 689 -14.89 -22.36 -25.28
C TYR A 689 -15.16 -21.73 -26.65
N LYS A 690 -15.99 -22.42 -27.43
CA LYS A 690 -16.45 -21.96 -28.75
C LYS A 690 -17.96 -22.10 -28.79
N ALA A 691 -18.65 -20.97 -28.99
CA ALA A 691 -20.08 -20.96 -29.27
C ALA A 691 -20.32 -21.43 -30.71
N ASP A 692 -20.36 -22.75 -30.89
CA ASP A 692 -20.78 -23.37 -32.15
C ASP A 692 -22.22 -23.88 -32.03
N LYS A 693 -22.97 -23.86 -33.13
CA LYS A 693 -24.39 -24.28 -33.13
C LYS A 693 -24.58 -25.71 -32.63
N SER A 694 -23.60 -26.59 -32.81
CA SER A 694 -23.72 -27.97 -32.36
C SER A 694 -23.54 -28.14 -30.85
N ARG A 695 -22.82 -27.23 -30.19
CA ARG A 695 -22.58 -27.24 -28.74
C ARG A 695 -23.80 -26.77 -27.95
N GLU A 696 -24.55 -25.85 -28.55
CA GLU A 696 -25.80 -25.28 -28.02
C GLU A 696 -27.02 -25.78 -28.80
N ASP A 697 -27.02 -27.04 -29.26
CA ASP A 697 -28.21 -27.66 -29.86
C ASP A 697 -28.84 -28.62 -28.85
N GLU A 698 -30.10 -28.39 -28.52
CA GLU A 698 -30.90 -29.28 -27.65
C GLU A 698 -31.14 -30.65 -28.30
N LYS A 699 -31.15 -30.73 -29.65
CA LYS A 699 -31.43 -31.94 -30.42
C LYS A 699 -30.23 -32.87 -30.51
N VAL A 700 -29.04 -32.36 -30.28
CA VAL A 700 -27.81 -33.16 -30.32
C VAL A 700 -27.67 -33.91 -28.99
N SER A 701 -27.59 -35.25 -29.08
CA SER A 701 -27.36 -36.09 -27.91
C SER A 701 -25.92 -35.96 -27.41
N GLY A 702 -25.74 -35.92 -26.09
CA GLY A 702 -24.42 -35.96 -25.47
C GLY A 702 -24.50 -35.61 -23.99
N VAL A 703 -23.34 -35.64 -23.32
CA VAL A 703 -23.21 -35.21 -21.94
C VAL A 703 -23.33 -33.68 -21.85
N ARG A 704 -24.06 -33.20 -20.85
CA ARG A 704 -24.34 -31.78 -20.62
C ARG A 704 -23.46 -31.26 -19.49
N VAL A 705 -23.01 -30.02 -19.61
CA VAL A 705 -22.21 -29.37 -18.57
C VAL A 705 -23.09 -29.04 -17.36
N TRP A 706 -22.58 -29.26 -16.16
CA TRP A 706 -23.08 -28.65 -14.93
C TRP A 706 -22.00 -27.76 -14.29
N ARG A 707 -22.42 -26.82 -13.45
CA ARG A 707 -21.55 -25.79 -12.86
C ARG A 707 -21.89 -25.54 -11.38
N GLY A 708 -20.97 -24.89 -10.66
CA GLY A 708 -21.25 -24.31 -9.33
C GLY A 708 -20.74 -25.09 -8.11
N GLY A 709 -20.56 -26.40 -8.19
CA GLY A 709 -20.32 -27.19 -6.98
C GLY A 709 -21.61 -27.42 -6.19
N SER A 710 -21.53 -28.09 -5.05
CA SER A 710 -22.67 -28.26 -4.15
C SER A 710 -22.22 -28.31 -2.69
N PHE A 711 -23.17 -28.43 -1.77
CA PHE A 711 -22.90 -28.58 -0.33
C PHE A 711 -22.00 -29.77 0.04
N SER A 712 -21.85 -30.76 -0.85
CA SER A 712 -21.05 -31.97 -0.63
C SER A 712 -19.62 -31.88 -1.18
N PHE A 713 -19.27 -30.78 -1.85
CA PHE A 713 -17.97 -30.62 -2.48
C PHE A 713 -17.21 -29.44 -1.89
N ASN A 714 -15.89 -29.60 -1.79
CA ASN A 714 -15.01 -28.57 -1.25
C ASN A 714 -14.77 -27.42 -2.25
N ARG A 715 -14.06 -26.38 -1.79
CA ARG A 715 -13.72 -25.18 -2.54
C ARG A 715 -13.11 -25.39 -3.92
N ARG A 716 -12.45 -26.53 -4.19
CA ARG A 716 -11.87 -26.84 -5.52
C ARG A 716 -12.96 -26.98 -6.58
N TYR A 717 -14.10 -27.53 -6.20
CA TYR A 717 -15.23 -27.79 -7.08
C TYR A 717 -16.21 -26.62 -7.11
N ALA A 718 -16.25 -25.84 -6.01
CA ALA A 718 -17.06 -24.63 -5.90
C ALA A 718 -16.36 -23.38 -6.48
N ARG A 719 -15.62 -23.51 -7.59
CA ARG A 719 -14.99 -22.38 -8.30
C ARG A 719 -15.86 -21.99 -9.50
N CYS A 720 -15.87 -20.71 -9.86
CA CYS A 720 -16.68 -20.23 -10.99
C CYS A 720 -16.31 -20.88 -12.33
N ALA A 721 -15.03 -21.19 -12.54
CA ALA A 721 -14.56 -21.83 -13.76
C ALA A 721 -14.67 -23.36 -13.74
N TYR A 722 -14.92 -23.97 -12.55
CA TYR A 722 -15.02 -25.41 -12.46
C TYR A 722 -16.19 -25.91 -13.29
N ARG A 723 -15.93 -26.96 -14.06
CA ARG A 723 -16.90 -27.59 -14.94
C ARG A 723 -16.77 -29.09 -14.87
N ASP A 724 -17.90 -29.75 -14.98
CA ASP A 724 -17.98 -31.19 -15.14
C ASP A 724 -19.26 -31.50 -15.94
N SER A 725 -19.51 -32.77 -16.23
CA SER A 725 -20.59 -33.16 -17.11
C SER A 725 -21.09 -34.55 -16.82
N TYR A 726 -22.35 -34.77 -17.17
CA TYR A 726 -22.92 -36.11 -17.17
C TYR A 726 -24.03 -36.25 -18.20
N GLY A 727 -24.50 -37.48 -18.38
CA GLY A 727 -25.65 -37.78 -19.23
C GLY A 727 -26.91 -37.03 -18.76
N PRO A 728 -27.78 -36.59 -19.70
CA PRO A 728 -28.92 -35.71 -19.40
C PRO A 728 -30.01 -36.35 -18.54
N GLY A 729 -29.99 -37.66 -18.34
CA GLY A 729 -30.92 -38.39 -17.48
C GLY A 729 -30.44 -38.57 -16.03
N LEU A 730 -29.26 -38.07 -15.65
CA LEU A 730 -28.78 -38.18 -14.28
C LEU A 730 -29.56 -37.28 -13.34
N ILE A 731 -29.81 -37.81 -12.15
CA ILE A 731 -30.55 -37.18 -11.06
C ILE A 731 -29.72 -37.37 -9.79
N LEU A 732 -29.45 -36.28 -9.06
CA LEU A 732 -28.74 -36.29 -7.78
C LEU A 732 -29.44 -35.35 -6.79
N ASP A 733 -29.29 -35.65 -5.49
CA ASP A 733 -29.87 -34.89 -4.38
C ASP A 733 -29.19 -33.53 -4.11
N HIS A 734 -28.16 -33.22 -4.89
CA HIS A 734 -27.39 -31.99 -4.86
C HIS A 734 -27.18 -31.40 -6.27
N LEU A 735 -28.07 -31.77 -7.21
CA LEU A 735 -28.09 -31.31 -8.59
C LEU A 735 -29.47 -30.73 -8.92
N GLY A 736 -29.47 -29.44 -9.26
CA GLY A 736 -30.62 -28.66 -9.67
C GLY A 736 -30.33 -27.88 -10.94
N PHE A 737 -30.95 -26.72 -11.08
CA PHE A 737 -30.75 -25.85 -12.24
C PHE A 737 -31.18 -24.41 -11.95
N ARG A 738 -30.76 -23.54 -12.85
CA ARG A 738 -31.14 -22.13 -12.93
C ARG A 738 -31.54 -21.80 -14.36
N VAL A 739 -32.25 -20.71 -14.54
CA VAL A 739 -32.78 -20.28 -15.83
C VAL A 739 -32.32 -18.87 -16.19
N CYS A 740 -32.21 -18.63 -17.49
CA CYS A 740 -31.95 -17.34 -18.08
C CYS A 740 -33.10 -16.92 -18.98
N VAL A 741 -33.18 -15.62 -19.24
CA VAL A 741 -33.94 -15.07 -20.36
C VAL A 741 -33.02 -14.23 -21.24
N SER A 742 -33.17 -14.38 -22.55
CA SER A 742 -32.48 -13.55 -23.54
C SER A 742 -33.39 -13.30 -24.74
N PRO A 743 -33.06 -12.32 -25.61
CA PRO A 743 -33.82 -12.08 -26.83
C PRO A 743 -33.98 -13.35 -27.67
N ILE A 744 -35.12 -13.49 -28.34
CA ILE A 744 -35.42 -14.61 -29.24
C ILE A 744 -34.37 -14.61 -30.36
N SER A 745 -33.61 -15.70 -30.48
CA SER A 745 -32.52 -15.89 -31.46
C SER A 745 -33.00 -16.28 -32.84
#